data_AF-A0A246EHX3-F1
#
_entry.id   AF-A0A246EHX3-F1
#
_cell.length_a   1.000
_cell.length_b   1.000
_cell.length_c   1.000
_cell.angle_alpha   90.00
_cell.angle_beta   90.00
_cell.angle_gamma   90.00
#
_symmetry.space_group_name_H-M   'P 1'
#
loop_
_entity.id
_entity.type
_entity.pdbx_description
1 polymer ?
#
loop_
_entity_poly.entity_id
_entity_poly.type
_entity_poly.pdbx_seq_one_letter_code
_entity_poly.pdbx_strand_id
1 'polypeptide(L)'
;MENEKEKKAWLLLWNPSKWNWKDYEEWCERTKKGEKYTNAWTSISKQPLKGDEVFLIKLGDSAPKGIIAHGYVISEVTYQVEGDNSNYVDVEFDRIQNYKKDLILLQEDLRNKFEVKHKWSPQPSGIEIDETILPELRKMWSKLINGDENSENLNRGDEEETMGKASKKEFDKNVIFYGPPGTGKTYTTAKRAVEICKTESEEELTDYTEVMKRYNELKEKNRIEFITFHQSYGYEEFIEGIKPVISNEDDESEDESENNKESKTNIKIENDVRYDVVDGIFKKFCDNARKAIIETHDNDDVSPEAIIWKVTVRNKVIKDCFDNSHVRIDWNLDDNDAVGFVEEIKKGDIIITTDKSRTRINGIAVVIDEKGYTLDKEERDTTTRNVKWLATNIDENIKSINKEKMLQRRTVARVPNMKVEDIIKLAKEKNPTALSKIDIKENKEPYVFIIDEINRGNISKIFGELITLIETTKRAGKEECISTKLPYSKEEFIVPDNVYIIGTMNTADRSIALMDTALRRRFKFEEMLPNYDLLKDIFVEDKGVKVNIGVMLKTINERIEYLYDREHTIGHAVFLELKENNNINKLENIFKKSVIPLLQEYFYEDYEKIRIVLGDNAKNEDEQFISAVSIPEDVFEGNIGDIDIPEKKYIINYNNFKNIMAYKNISKKLSDE
;
A
#
# COMPACT_ATOMS: atom_id res chain seq x y z
N MET A 1 1.94 24.18 40.60
CA MET A 1 1.84 23.49 41.91
C MET A 1 0.62 22.59 41.76
N GLU A 2 0.72 21.29 41.57
CA GLU A 2 1.76 20.32 41.93
C GLU A 2 2.70 20.00 40.77
N ASN A 3 3.98 19.72 41.07
CA ASN A 3 4.87 19.08 40.10
C ASN A 3 4.31 17.68 39.86
N GLU A 4 3.84 17.37 38.65
CA GLU A 4 3.71 15.97 38.23
C GLU A 4 5.10 15.36 38.36
N LYS A 5 5.33 14.62 39.44
CA LYS A 5 6.53 13.81 39.59
C LYS A 5 6.52 12.83 38.43
N GLU A 6 7.64 12.77 37.72
CA GLU A 6 7.92 11.79 36.69
C GLU A 6 7.58 10.39 37.24
N LYS A 7 6.58 9.74 36.63
CA LYS A 7 6.08 8.43 37.08
C LYS A 7 7.14 7.38 36.76
N LYS A 8 7.59 6.68 37.79
CA LYS A 8 8.66 5.69 37.68
C LYS A 8 8.10 4.30 37.43
N ALA A 9 8.98 3.36 37.10
CA ALA A 9 8.62 1.96 36.96
C ALA A 9 9.48 1.06 37.84
N TRP A 10 8.87 0.00 38.35
CA TRP A 10 9.48 -0.90 39.33
C TRP A 10 9.41 -2.36 38.89
N LEU A 11 10.52 -3.07 39.06
CA LEU A 11 10.62 -4.51 38.85
C LEU A 11 10.42 -5.24 40.18
N LEU A 12 9.34 -6.01 40.27
CA LEU A 12 9.01 -6.85 41.40
C LEU A 12 9.33 -8.31 41.12
N LEU A 13 9.69 -9.06 42.16
CA LEU A 13 10.14 -10.44 42.06
C LEU A 13 9.08 -11.41 42.57
N TRP A 14 8.84 -12.48 41.82
CA TRP A 14 8.07 -13.64 42.25
C TRP A 14 8.84 -14.93 42.05
N ASN A 15 8.76 -15.84 43.01
CA ASN A 15 9.32 -17.19 42.92
C ASN A 15 8.28 -18.22 43.39
N PRO A 16 7.69 -19.02 42.47
CA PRO A 16 6.61 -19.95 42.82
C PRO A 16 7.06 -21.09 43.75
N SER A 17 8.37 -21.38 43.82
CA SER A 17 8.90 -22.40 44.75
C SER A 17 9.00 -21.89 46.19
N LYS A 18 9.04 -20.56 46.39
CA LYS A 18 9.09 -19.92 47.72
C LYS A 18 7.74 -19.36 48.14
N TRP A 19 6.99 -18.80 47.21
CA TRP A 19 5.69 -18.17 47.44
C TRP A 19 4.64 -18.80 46.53
N ASN A 20 3.91 -19.77 47.08
CA ASN A 20 2.89 -20.49 46.34
C ASN A 20 1.59 -19.68 46.27
N TRP A 21 1.21 -19.31 45.04
CA TRP A 21 -0.06 -18.66 44.75
C TRP A 21 -1.12 -19.69 44.38
N LYS A 22 -1.96 -20.05 45.35
CA LYS A 22 -2.96 -21.12 45.18
C LYS A 22 -3.95 -20.83 44.06
N ASP A 23 -4.32 -19.56 43.89
CA ASP A 23 -5.33 -19.12 42.91
C ASP A 23 -4.69 -18.46 41.66
N TYR A 24 -3.40 -18.71 41.43
CA TYR A 24 -2.66 -18.09 40.31
C TYR A 24 -3.31 -18.30 38.94
N GLU A 25 -3.76 -19.53 38.64
CA GLU A 25 -4.39 -19.82 37.35
C GLU A 25 -5.70 -19.06 37.18
N GLU A 26 -6.48 -18.89 38.26
CA GLU A 26 -7.71 -18.10 38.24
C GLU A 26 -7.42 -16.62 37.96
N TRP A 27 -6.40 -16.05 38.61
CA TRP A 27 -6.02 -14.64 38.39
C TRP A 27 -5.52 -14.38 36.97
N CYS A 28 -4.81 -15.34 36.36
CA CYS A 28 -4.45 -15.27 34.94
C CYS A 28 -5.69 -15.20 34.05
N GLU A 29 -6.69 -16.03 34.28
CA GLU A 29 -7.91 -16.05 33.46
C GLU A 29 -8.76 -14.79 33.63
N ARG A 30 -8.86 -14.27 34.85
CA ARG A 30 -9.63 -13.05 35.15
C ARG A 30 -8.99 -11.80 34.56
N THR A 31 -7.67 -11.65 34.71
CA THR A 31 -6.94 -10.52 34.10
C THR A 31 -6.91 -10.59 32.57
N LYS A 32 -6.99 -11.79 31.98
CA LYS A 32 -7.21 -11.93 30.53
C LYS A 32 -8.55 -11.37 30.05
N LYS A 33 -9.58 -11.42 30.90
CA LYS A 33 -10.93 -10.90 30.63
C LYS A 33 -11.08 -9.41 31.00
N GLY A 34 -10.00 -8.74 31.41
CA GLY A 34 -9.98 -7.32 31.75
C GLY A 34 -10.29 -7.00 33.22
N GLU A 35 -10.42 -8.00 34.09
CA GLU A 35 -10.51 -7.76 35.54
C GLU A 35 -9.13 -7.43 36.13
N LYS A 36 -9.08 -6.66 37.22
CA LYS A 36 -7.83 -6.29 37.88
C LYS A 36 -7.60 -7.10 39.16
N TYR A 37 -6.33 -7.38 39.47
CA TYR A 37 -5.95 -8.12 40.68
C TYR A 37 -5.03 -7.31 41.58
N THR A 38 -5.44 -7.07 42.82
CA THR A 38 -4.66 -6.31 43.80
C THR A 38 -3.95 -7.23 44.78
N ASN A 39 -2.66 -6.98 45.03
CA ASN A 39 -1.90 -7.67 46.06
C ASN A 39 -0.80 -6.78 46.67
N ALA A 40 -0.50 -7.00 47.94
CA ALA A 40 0.63 -6.37 48.61
C ALA A 40 1.93 -7.06 48.22
N TRP A 41 2.96 -6.28 47.86
CA TRP A 41 4.25 -6.79 47.43
C TRP A 41 5.41 -6.19 48.21
N THR A 42 6.39 -7.01 48.54
CA THR A 42 7.61 -6.50 49.19
C THR A 42 8.41 -5.64 48.22
N SER A 43 8.86 -4.48 48.67
CA SER A 43 9.75 -3.58 47.94
C SER A 43 10.90 -3.14 48.84
N ILE A 44 12.14 -3.35 48.40
CA ILE A 44 13.31 -2.84 49.10
C ILE A 44 13.39 -1.30 49.00
N SER A 45 12.95 -0.75 47.87
CA SER A 45 12.83 0.68 47.67
C SER A 45 11.63 1.24 48.41
N LYS A 46 11.82 2.37 49.09
CA LYS A 46 10.74 3.17 49.72
C LYS A 46 10.18 4.25 48.79
N GLN A 47 10.70 4.31 47.56
CA GLN A 47 10.35 5.33 46.58
C GLN A 47 9.12 5.03 45.70
N PRO A 48 8.58 3.80 45.58
CA PRO A 48 7.34 3.60 44.83
C PRO A 48 6.20 4.46 45.37
N LEU A 49 5.51 5.16 44.48
CA LEU A 49 4.36 6.00 44.77
C LEU A 49 3.15 5.56 43.95
N LYS A 50 1.96 5.96 44.38
CA LYS A 50 0.72 5.69 43.65
C LYS A 50 0.79 6.18 42.20
N GLY A 51 0.44 5.28 41.28
CA GLY A 51 0.48 5.52 39.83
C GLY A 51 1.80 5.15 39.16
N ASP A 52 2.84 4.76 39.92
CA ASP A 52 4.05 4.18 39.34
C ASP A 52 3.75 2.83 38.68
N GLU A 53 4.43 2.55 37.57
CA GLU A 53 4.27 1.34 36.78
C GLU A 53 5.03 0.17 37.41
N VAL A 54 4.52 -1.05 37.26
CA VAL A 54 5.10 -2.24 37.87
C VAL A 54 5.15 -3.39 36.85
N PHE A 55 6.33 -4.01 36.74
CA PHE A 55 6.51 -5.28 36.05
C PHE A 55 6.88 -6.38 37.05
N LEU A 56 6.25 -7.54 36.93
CA LEU A 56 6.52 -8.69 37.78
C LEU A 56 7.35 -9.74 37.04
N ILE A 57 8.54 -10.03 37.54
CA ILE A 57 9.42 -11.06 36.99
C ILE A 57 9.36 -12.35 37.79
N LYS A 58 9.06 -13.46 37.11
CA LYS A 58 9.18 -14.81 37.64
C LYS A 58 10.63 -15.26 37.61
N LEU A 59 11.15 -15.56 38.78
CA LEU A 59 12.47 -16.14 39.02
C LEU A 59 12.33 -17.42 39.86
N GLY A 60 13.36 -18.25 39.89
CA GLY A 60 13.34 -19.55 40.58
C GLY A 60 14.12 -20.60 39.80
N ASP A 61 14.07 -21.85 40.27
CA ASP A 61 14.89 -22.93 39.71
C ASP A 61 14.26 -23.57 38.46
N SER A 62 12.92 -23.51 38.33
CA SER A 62 12.20 -24.01 37.16
C SER A 62 12.06 -22.96 36.05
N ALA A 63 12.49 -23.30 34.83
CA ALA A 63 12.16 -22.57 33.60
C ALA A 63 10.65 -22.61 33.28
N PRO A 64 10.10 -21.67 32.49
CA PRO A 64 10.75 -20.46 31.95
C PRO A 64 10.88 -19.34 33.00
N LYS A 65 11.91 -18.50 32.89
CA LYS A 65 12.13 -17.31 33.73
C LYS A 65 11.88 -16.05 32.89
N GLY A 66 11.19 -15.06 33.42
CA GLY A 66 10.76 -13.93 32.60
C GLY A 66 9.69 -13.06 33.24
N ILE A 67 9.34 -11.94 32.60
CA ILE A 67 8.26 -11.05 33.07
C ILE A 67 6.92 -11.70 32.74
N ILE A 68 6.06 -11.77 33.75
CA ILE A 68 4.78 -12.48 33.71
C ILE A 68 3.58 -11.58 34.04
N ALA A 69 3.78 -10.38 34.56
CA ALA A 69 2.68 -9.47 34.83
C ALA A 69 3.08 -8.00 34.72
N HIS A 70 2.07 -7.16 34.52
CA HIS A 70 2.14 -5.70 34.50
C HIS A 70 1.01 -5.12 35.37
N GLY A 71 1.23 -3.92 35.90
CA GLY A 71 0.29 -3.24 36.79
C GLY A 71 0.78 -1.89 37.27
N TYR A 72 0.07 -1.35 38.26
CA TYR A 72 0.36 -0.04 38.84
C TYR A 72 0.31 -0.08 40.36
N VAL A 73 1.14 0.73 41.00
CA VAL A 73 1.08 0.95 42.44
C VAL A 73 -0.18 1.72 42.81
N ILE A 74 -0.93 1.25 43.81
CA ILE A 74 -2.14 1.90 44.31
C ILE A 74 -2.00 2.48 45.73
N SER A 75 -1.01 2.03 46.50
CA SER A 75 -0.72 2.59 47.83
C SER A 75 -0.01 3.95 47.70
N GLU A 76 -0.43 4.93 48.50
CA GLU A 76 0.13 6.30 48.49
C GLU A 76 1.63 6.31 48.82
N VAL A 77 2.07 5.45 49.74
CA VAL A 77 3.47 5.27 50.15
C VAL A 77 3.74 3.82 50.53
N THR A 78 5.01 3.43 50.49
CA THR A 78 5.43 2.14 51.07
C THR A 78 5.19 2.11 52.58
N TYR A 79 4.71 0.97 53.08
CA TYR A 79 4.38 0.77 54.49
C TYR A 79 5.02 -0.50 55.05
N GLN A 80 5.11 -0.61 56.37
CA GLN A 80 5.59 -1.83 57.04
C GLN A 80 4.42 -2.46 57.80
N VAL A 81 4.40 -3.79 57.86
CA VAL A 81 3.41 -4.53 58.63
C VAL A 81 3.98 -4.84 60.01
N GLU A 82 3.17 -4.73 61.06
CA GLU A 82 3.60 -4.93 62.44
C GLU A 82 4.16 -6.35 62.64
N GLY A 83 5.45 -6.46 62.97
CA GLY A 83 6.17 -7.72 63.10
C GLY A 83 7.02 -8.15 61.88
N ASP A 84 6.98 -7.40 60.78
CA ASP A 84 7.84 -7.59 59.61
C ASP A 84 8.59 -6.30 59.26
N ASN A 85 9.94 -6.38 59.22
CA ASN A 85 10.78 -5.23 58.87
C ASN A 85 10.82 -4.95 57.35
N SER A 86 10.10 -5.72 56.53
CA SER A 86 9.99 -5.52 55.09
C SER A 86 9.05 -4.36 54.76
N ASN A 87 9.37 -3.58 53.73
CA ASN A 87 8.41 -2.59 53.21
C ASN A 87 7.52 -3.26 52.16
N TYR A 88 6.26 -2.86 52.14
CA TYR A 88 5.23 -3.33 51.24
C TYR A 88 4.69 -2.16 50.40
N VAL A 89 4.24 -2.51 49.20
CA VAL A 89 3.55 -1.64 48.26
C VAL A 89 2.34 -2.41 47.73
N ASP A 90 1.17 -1.78 47.67
CA ASP A 90 -0.01 -2.41 47.07
C ASP A 90 0.02 -2.20 45.57
N VAL A 91 -0.09 -3.29 44.81
CA VAL A 91 -0.02 -3.29 43.35
C VAL A 91 -1.30 -3.86 42.78
N GLU A 92 -1.89 -3.14 41.84
CA GLU A 92 -3.01 -3.58 41.03
C GLU A 92 -2.48 -4.03 39.66
N PHE A 93 -2.50 -5.33 39.42
CA PHE A 93 -2.12 -5.93 38.15
C PHE A 93 -3.27 -5.86 37.14
N ASP A 94 -2.98 -5.36 35.94
CA ASP A 94 -3.92 -5.30 34.82
C ASP A 94 -3.85 -6.56 33.96
N ARG A 95 -2.69 -7.22 33.91
CA ARG A 95 -2.46 -8.41 33.11
C ARG A 95 -1.47 -9.35 33.78
N ILE A 96 -1.86 -10.63 33.95
CA ILE A 96 -1.00 -11.70 34.47
C ILE A 96 -1.02 -12.89 33.49
N GLN A 97 0.13 -13.27 32.95
CA GLN A 97 0.30 -14.43 32.08
C GLN A 97 0.54 -15.70 32.88
N ASN A 98 -0.01 -16.84 32.43
CA ASN A 98 0.26 -18.15 33.02
C ASN A 98 1.57 -18.69 32.46
N TYR A 99 2.65 -18.66 33.24
CA TYR A 99 3.99 -19.05 32.78
C TYR A 99 4.11 -20.51 32.32
N LYS A 100 3.13 -21.37 32.62
CA LYS A 100 3.10 -22.78 32.17
C LYS A 100 2.39 -22.96 30.83
N LYS A 101 1.50 -22.05 30.44
CA LYS A 101 0.61 -22.19 29.28
C LYS A 101 0.80 -21.07 28.23
N ASP A 102 1.20 -19.88 28.67
CA ASP A 102 1.30 -18.68 27.85
C ASP A 102 2.75 -18.31 27.55
N LEU A 103 2.96 -17.55 26.47
CA LEU A 103 4.22 -16.87 26.23
C LEU A 103 4.47 -15.81 27.30
N ILE A 104 5.73 -15.67 27.72
CA ILE A 104 6.19 -14.66 28.69
C ILE A 104 7.44 -13.97 28.12
N LEU A 105 7.77 -12.76 28.58
CA LEU A 105 9.01 -12.09 28.14
C LEU A 105 10.19 -12.79 28.82
N LEU A 106 10.92 -13.62 28.08
CA LEU A 106 11.99 -14.43 28.65
C LEU A 106 13.11 -13.55 29.18
N GLN A 107 13.68 -13.96 30.31
CA GLN A 107 14.80 -13.28 30.95
C GLN A 107 16.01 -13.17 30.01
N GLU A 108 16.23 -14.17 29.16
CA GLU A 108 17.31 -14.19 28.17
C GLU A 108 17.08 -13.14 27.09
N ASP A 109 15.85 -13.02 26.56
CA ASP A 109 15.48 -11.98 25.59
C ASP A 109 15.67 -10.58 26.17
N LEU A 110 15.27 -10.36 27.43
CA LEU A 110 15.46 -9.09 28.13
C LEU A 110 16.94 -8.75 28.32
N ARG A 111 17.79 -9.76 28.57
CA ARG A 111 19.25 -9.57 28.70
C ARG A 111 19.90 -9.25 27.36
N ASN A 112 19.56 -9.99 26.31
CA ASN A 112 20.10 -9.79 24.96
C ASN A 112 19.67 -8.44 24.39
N LYS A 113 18.44 -7.99 24.67
CA LYS A 113 17.90 -6.74 24.14
C LYS A 113 18.43 -5.50 24.87
N PHE A 114 18.66 -5.58 26.17
CA PHE A 114 19.00 -4.42 27.02
C PHE A 114 20.40 -4.49 27.64
N GLU A 115 21.35 -5.14 26.96
CA GLU A 115 22.69 -5.46 27.47
C GLU A 115 23.31 -4.37 28.37
N VAL A 116 23.79 -4.80 29.56
CA VAL A 116 24.56 -4.03 30.56
C VAL A 116 23.81 -2.90 31.32
N LYS A 117 22.58 -2.49 30.96
CA LYS A 117 21.91 -1.36 31.63
C LYS A 117 21.05 -1.70 32.86
N HIS A 118 20.43 -2.89 32.92
CA HIS A 118 19.52 -3.24 34.03
C HIS A 118 19.63 -4.70 34.46
N LYS A 119 19.46 -4.99 35.76
CA LYS A 119 19.60 -6.34 36.33
C LYS A 119 18.26 -7.08 36.32
N TRP A 120 18.04 -7.89 35.28
CA TRP A 120 16.85 -8.76 35.13
C TRP A 120 16.84 -10.02 36.01
N SER A 121 17.75 -10.13 36.97
CA SER A 121 17.78 -11.20 37.99
C SER A 121 18.03 -10.59 39.37
N PRO A 122 17.16 -9.67 39.84
CA PRO A 122 17.39 -9.01 41.10
C PRO A 122 17.29 -10.01 42.26
N GLN A 123 18.09 -9.80 43.31
CA GLN A 123 17.98 -10.56 44.56
C GLN A 123 16.84 -10.04 45.44
N PRO A 124 16.70 -8.70 45.66
CA PRO A 124 15.52 -8.13 46.30
C PRO A 124 14.46 -7.68 45.28
N SER A 125 13.19 -7.66 45.70
CA SER A 125 12.07 -7.08 44.93
C SER A 125 12.04 -5.55 45.07
N GLY A 126 11.52 -4.83 44.08
CA GLY A 126 11.36 -3.36 44.14
C GLY A 126 12.58 -2.60 43.62
N ILE A 127 13.14 -3.05 42.49
CA ILE A 127 14.24 -2.37 41.81
C ILE A 127 13.66 -1.41 40.76
N GLU A 128 14.15 -0.17 40.73
CA GLU A 128 13.74 0.82 39.73
C GLU A 128 14.21 0.41 38.33
N ILE A 129 13.29 0.41 37.36
CA ILE A 129 13.59 0.18 35.94
C ILE A 129 13.99 1.52 35.33
N ASP A 130 15.12 1.53 34.64
CA ASP A 130 15.66 2.73 33.98
C ASP A 130 14.66 3.25 32.93
N GLU A 131 14.35 4.55 32.98
CA GLU A 131 13.38 5.20 32.09
C GLU A 131 13.74 5.06 30.61
N THR A 132 15.04 4.93 30.28
CA THR A 132 15.47 4.72 28.89
C THR A 132 15.10 3.35 28.34
N ILE A 133 14.78 2.38 29.20
CA ILE A 133 14.38 1.01 28.85
C ILE A 133 12.86 0.90 28.73
N LEU A 134 12.11 1.71 29.48
CA LEU A 134 10.66 1.57 29.61
C LEU A 134 9.87 1.62 28.31
N PRO A 135 10.14 2.52 27.35
CA PRO A 135 9.39 2.56 26.09
C PRO A 135 9.46 1.22 25.32
N GLU A 136 10.66 0.63 25.25
CA GLU A 136 10.87 -0.62 24.53
C GLU A 136 10.35 -1.82 25.35
N LEU A 137 10.47 -1.80 26.68
CA LEU A 137 9.89 -2.84 27.54
C LEU A 137 8.35 -2.86 27.43
N ARG A 138 7.70 -1.70 27.45
CA ARG A 138 6.26 -1.56 27.21
C ARG A 138 5.86 -2.10 25.85
N LYS A 139 6.65 -1.80 24.81
CA LYS A 139 6.44 -2.33 23.46
C LYS A 139 6.54 -3.86 23.43
N MET A 140 7.56 -4.44 24.05
CA MET A 140 7.73 -5.89 24.17
C MET A 140 6.54 -6.52 24.92
N TRP A 141 6.12 -5.93 26.03
CA TRP A 141 4.99 -6.43 26.82
C TRP A 141 3.68 -6.34 26.04
N SER A 142 3.39 -5.19 25.41
CA SER A 142 2.21 -4.96 24.58
C SER A 142 2.13 -5.96 23.43
N LYS A 143 3.24 -6.16 22.70
CA LYS A 143 3.33 -7.14 21.61
C LYS A 143 3.04 -8.56 22.10
N LEU A 144 3.51 -8.90 23.30
CA LEU A 144 3.29 -10.23 23.88
C LEU A 144 1.82 -10.47 24.28
N ILE A 145 1.12 -9.45 24.79
CA ILE A 145 -0.26 -9.61 25.28
C ILE A 145 -1.31 -9.43 24.17
N ASN A 146 -1.00 -8.68 23.11
CA ASN A 146 -1.91 -8.36 21.99
C ASN A 146 -1.58 -9.10 20.68
N GLY A 147 -0.42 -9.75 20.57
CA GLY A 147 0.08 -10.29 19.30
C GLY A 147 0.61 -9.19 18.38
N ASP A 148 1.03 -9.54 17.15
CA ASP A 148 1.53 -8.60 16.13
C ASP A 148 0.45 -7.64 15.56
N GLU A 149 -0.69 -7.50 16.23
CA GLU A 149 -1.69 -6.48 15.93
C GLU A 149 -1.64 -5.37 16.99
N ASN A 150 -1.38 -4.15 16.52
CA ASN A 150 -1.46 -2.87 17.24
C ASN A 150 -0.39 -2.62 18.31
N SER A 151 0.78 -2.15 17.85
CA SER A 151 1.65 -1.27 18.64
C SER A 151 1.82 0.09 17.97
N GLU A 152 0.72 0.77 17.67
CA GLU A 152 0.69 2.22 17.48
C GLU A 152 -0.57 2.74 18.17
N ASN A 153 -0.46 3.10 19.46
CA ASN A 153 -1.29 4.10 20.15
C ASN A 153 -0.93 4.11 21.65
N LEU A 154 0.13 4.84 22.01
CA LEU A 154 0.31 5.34 23.38
C LEU A 154 0.83 6.78 23.29
N ASN A 155 -0.10 7.67 22.95
CA ASN A 155 -0.13 9.07 23.39
C ASN A 155 -1.46 9.67 22.96
N ARG A 156 -2.51 9.41 23.75
CA ARG A 156 -3.72 10.24 23.77
C ARG A 156 -4.29 10.19 25.18
N GLY A 157 -3.92 11.20 25.96
CA GLY A 157 -4.74 11.63 27.07
C GLY A 157 -6.05 12.18 26.53
N ASP A 158 -7.11 11.87 27.27
CA ASP A 158 -8.43 12.49 27.29
C ASP A 158 -9.21 12.49 25.98
N GLU A 159 -10.06 11.46 25.82
CA GLU A 159 -11.39 11.54 25.21
C GLU A 159 -12.11 10.17 25.43
N GLU A 160 -12.45 9.87 26.68
CA GLU A 160 -13.49 8.88 26.99
C GLU A 160 -14.85 9.51 26.73
N GLU A 161 -15.38 9.34 25.51
CA GLU A 161 -16.83 9.24 25.27
C GLU A 161 -17.09 8.83 23.82
N THR A 162 -17.15 7.51 23.56
CA THR A 162 -18.05 6.83 22.58
C THR A 162 -17.62 5.37 22.41
N MET A 163 -17.89 4.53 23.40
CA MET A 163 -17.86 3.07 23.19
C MET A 163 -19.11 2.63 22.43
N GLY A 164 -18.92 2.05 21.23
CA GLY A 164 -20.01 1.33 20.56
C GLY A 164 -19.95 1.20 19.03
N LYS A 165 -18.78 0.99 18.40
CA LYS A 165 -18.69 0.40 17.05
C LYS A 165 -17.41 -0.43 16.93
N ALA A 166 -17.53 -1.64 16.35
CA ALA A 166 -16.38 -2.47 16.01
C ALA A 166 -15.36 -1.64 15.20
N SER A 167 -14.11 -1.63 15.62
CA SER A 167 -13.06 -0.78 15.02
C SER A 167 -12.81 -1.22 13.58
N LYS A 168 -13.17 -0.36 12.63
CA LYS A 168 -12.74 -0.45 11.25
C LYS A 168 -11.20 -0.49 11.25
N LYS A 169 -10.59 -1.51 10.66
CA LYS A 169 -9.13 -1.55 10.48
C LYS A 169 -8.75 -0.36 9.59
N GLU A 170 -8.24 0.71 10.21
CA GLU A 170 -7.91 1.94 9.50
C GLU A 170 -6.54 1.78 8.86
N PHE A 171 -6.50 1.86 7.52
CA PHE A 171 -5.25 1.77 6.77
C PHE A 171 -4.67 3.16 6.54
N ASP A 172 -3.35 3.27 6.64
CA ASP A 172 -2.63 4.46 6.22
C ASP A 172 -2.87 4.76 4.75
N LYS A 173 -3.12 6.04 4.44
CA LYS A 173 -3.41 6.49 3.08
C LYS A 173 -2.24 6.35 2.11
N ASN A 174 -1.02 6.45 2.61
CA ASN A 174 0.21 6.41 1.83
C ASN A 174 1.21 5.50 2.54
N VAL A 175 1.55 4.36 1.94
CA VAL A 175 2.50 3.39 2.52
C VAL A 175 3.56 3.05 1.49
N ILE A 176 4.81 2.85 1.93
CA ILE A 176 5.88 2.27 1.14
C ILE A 176 6.37 1.00 1.82
N PHE A 177 6.21 -0.13 1.13
CA PHE A 177 6.87 -1.37 1.49
C PHE A 177 8.31 -1.32 1.00
N TYR A 178 9.29 -1.40 1.91
CA TYR A 178 10.70 -1.29 1.55
C TYR A 178 11.53 -2.42 2.13
N GLY A 179 12.63 -2.75 1.45
CA GLY A 179 13.61 -3.71 1.95
C GLY A 179 14.35 -4.44 0.83
N PRO A 180 15.13 -5.47 1.19
CA PRO A 180 15.92 -6.25 0.25
C PRO A 180 15.07 -6.93 -0.84
N PRO A 181 15.66 -7.29 -2.00
CA PRO A 181 14.94 -7.99 -3.05
C PRO A 181 14.46 -9.38 -2.59
N GLY A 182 13.32 -9.83 -3.10
CA GLY A 182 12.78 -11.17 -2.81
C GLY A 182 12.11 -11.33 -1.43
N THR A 183 11.77 -10.25 -0.73
CA THR A 183 11.11 -10.29 0.58
C THR A 183 9.57 -10.28 0.52
N GLY A 184 8.98 -10.40 -0.68
CA GLY A 184 7.53 -10.49 -0.86
C GLY A 184 6.79 -9.16 -0.90
N LYS A 185 7.46 -8.04 -1.22
CA LYS A 185 6.84 -6.71 -1.35
C LYS A 185 5.68 -6.70 -2.33
N THR A 186 5.90 -7.12 -3.58
CA THR A 186 4.86 -7.18 -4.63
C THR A 186 3.69 -8.07 -4.23
N TYR A 187 3.97 -9.22 -3.60
CA TYR A 187 2.95 -10.13 -3.06
C TYR A 187 2.09 -9.44 -1.99
N THR A 188 2.73 -8.71 -1.08
CA THR A 188 2.08 -8.00 0.03
C THR A 188 1.24 -6.82 -0.48
N THR A 189 1.72 -6.12 -1.51
CA THR A 189 0.99 -5.02 -2.15
C THR A 189 -0.36 -5.46 -2.69
N ALA A 190 -0.43 -6.59 -3.41
CA ALA A 190 -1.69 -7.11 -3.93
C ALA A 190 -2.66 -7.46 -2.79
N LYS A 191 -2.17 -8.14 -1.75
CA LYS A 191 -2.95 -8.48 -0.56
C LYS A 191 -3.49 -7.23 0.16
N ARG A 192 -2.62 -6.26 0.44
CA ARG A 192 -2.99 -4.99 1.10
C ARG A 192 -4.00 -4.20 0.28
N ALA A 193 -3.86 -4.17 -1.05
CA ALA A 193 -4.81 -3.47 -1.92
C ALA A 193 -6.22 -4.11 -1.88
N VAL A 194 -6.30 -5.44 -1.86
CA VAL A 194 -7.57 -6.16 -1.71
C VAL A 194 -8.16 -5.94 -0.32
N GLU A 195 -7.34 -6.01 0.74
CA GLU A 195 -7.77 -5.74 2.12
C GLU A 195 -8.32 -4.32 2.30
N ILE A 196 -7.69 -3.31 1.68
CA ILE A 196 -8.19 -1.92 1.68
C ILE A 196 -9.52 -1.83 0.95
N CYS A 197 -9.67 -2.54 -0.18
CA CYS A 197 -10.88 -2.49 -1.02
C CYS A 197 -12.06 -3.31 -0.50
N LYS A 198 -11.82 -4.10 0.56
CA LYS A 198 -12.76 -5.03 1.13
C LYS A 198 -13.93 -4.32 1.82
N THR A 199 -15.12 -4.90 1.72
CA THR A 199 -16.31 -4.48 2.47
C THR A 199 -16.40 -5.23 3.81
N GLU A 200 -17.06 -4.66 4.83
CA GLU A 200 -17.21 -5.30 6.15
C GLU A 200 -17.91 -6.67 6.09
N SER A 201 -18.68 -6.94 5.02
CA SER A 201 -19.37 -8.20 4.77
C SER A 201 -18.51 -9.28 4.11
N GLU A 202 -17.34 -8.94 3.56
CA GLU A 202 -16.46 -9.92 2.92
C GLU A 202 -15.65 -10.68 3.99
N GLU A 203 -15.36 -11.96 3.77
CA GLU A 203 -14.46 -12.75 4.64
C GLU A 203 -12.99 -12.43 4.33
N GLU A 204 -12.06 -12.69 5.26
CA GLU A 204 -10.63 -12.54 4.97
C GLU A 204 -10.17 -13.62 4.00
N LEU A 205 -9.60 -13.20 2.88
CA LEU A 205 -9.04 -14.11 1.88
C LEU A 205 -7.68 -14.62 2.37
N THR A 206 -7.60 -15.91 2.68
CA THR A 206 -6.35 -16.56 3.08
C THR A 206 -5.60 -17.19 1.90
N ASP A 207 -6.31 -17.58 0.84
CA ASP A 207 -5.69 -18.11 -0.38
C ASP A 207 -5.26 -16.98 -1.33
N TYR A 208 -4.00 -17.02 -1.75
CA TYR A 208 -3.45 -16.02 -2.65
C TYR A 208 -4.08 -16.06 -4.05
N THR A 209 -4.54 -17.23 -4.49
CA THR A 209 -5.21 -17.36 -5.79
C THR A 209 -6.51 -16.53 -5.81
N GLU A 210 -7.27 -16.59 -4.71
CA GLU A 210 -8.49 -15.80 -4.53
C GLU A 210 -8.18 -14.31 -4.39
N VAL A 211 -7.13 -13.94 -3.66
CA VAL A 211 -6.63 -12.56 -3.57
C VAL A 211 -6.34 -12.02 -4.97
N MET A 212 -5.60 -12.76 -5.80
CA MET A 212 -5.25 -12.31 -7.15
C MET A 212 -6.46 -12.23 -8.08
N LYS A 213 -7.43 -13.14 -7.94
CA LYS A 213 -8.69 -13.04 -8.67
C LYS A 213 -9.41 -11.73 -8.32
N ARG A 214 -9.57 -11.45 -7.03
CA ARG A 214 -10.21 -10.22 -6.54
C ARG A 214 -9.44 -8.96 -6.96
N TYR A 215 -8.12 -9.00 -6.88
CA TYR A 215 -7.23 -7.93 -7.34
C TYR A 215 -7.47 -7.59 -8.82
N ASN A 216 -7.53 -8.60 -9.69
CA ASN A 216 -7.78 -8.42 -11.11
C ASN A 216 -9.19 -7.86 -11.40
N GLU A 217 -10.22 -8.36 -10.70
CA GLU A 217 -11.58 -7.80 -10.79
C GLU A 217 -11.63 -6.31 -10.43
N LEU A 218 -10.90 -5.91 -9.39
CA LEU A 218 -10.82 -4.50 -8.97
C LEU A 218 -10.02 -3.65 -9.97
N LYS A 219 -8.98 -4.22 -10.59
CA LYS A 219 -8.20 -3.57 -11.64
C LYS A 219 -9.03 -3.34 -12.91
N GLU A 220 -9.82 -4.33 -13.33
CA GLU A 220 -10.76 -4.21 -14.46
C GLU A 220 -11.80 -3.10 -14.22
N LYS A 221 -12.21 -2.91 -12.95
CA LYS A 221 -13.11 -1.82 -12.53
C LYS A 221 -12.39 -0.47 -12.30
N ASN A 222 -11.11 -0.36 -12.65
CA ASN A 222 -10.27 0.82 -12.40
C ASN A 222 -10.24 1.29 -10.93
N ARG A 223 -10.50 0.38 -9.98
CA ARG A 223 -10.38 0.63 -8.53
C ARG A 223 -8.97 0.39 -8.02
N ILE A 224 -8.19 -0.42 -8.73
CA ILE A 224 -6.76 -0.60 -8.51
C ILE A 224 -6.01 -0.23 -9.78
N GLU A 225 -4.99 0.60 -9.67
CA GLU A 225 -4.06 0.90 -10.76
C GLU A 225 -2.65 0.52 -10.35
N PHE A 226 -1.87 -0.06 -11.27
CA PHE A 226 -0.50 -0.50 -11.01
C PHE A 226 0.43 0.08 -12.06
N ILE A 227 1.43 0.83 -11.61
CA ILE A 227 2.51 1.35 -12.45
C ILE A 227 3.87 1.01 -11.85
N THR A 228 4.90 1.07 -12.68
CA THR A 228 6.29 0.93 -12.24
C THR A 228 7.05 2.20 -12.64
N PHE A 229 7.79 2.80 -11.71
CA PHE A 229 8.63 3.95 -12.02
C PHE A 229 9.95 3.53 -12.67
N HIS A 230 10.40 4.35 -13.60
CA HIS A 230 11.71 4.25 -14.25
C HIS A 230 12.32 5.64 -14.40
N GLN A 231 13.63 5.71 -14.68
CA GLN A 231 14.37 6.98 -14.70
C GLN A 231 13.79 8.02 -15.67
N SER A 232 13.20 7.59 -16.79
CA SER A 232 12.57 8.47 -17.77
C SER A 232 11.10 8.82 -17.48
N TYR A 233 10.52 8.35 -16.37
CA TYR A 233 9.11 8.59 -16.06
C TYR A 233 8.95 10.02 -15.53
N GLY A 234 8.01 10.77 -16.09
CA GLY A 234 7.88 12.20 -15.88
C GLY A 234 6.56 12.63 -15.25
N TYR A 235 6.43 13.94 -15.07
CA TYR A 235 5.17 14.57 -14.67
C TYR A 235 4.12 14.38 -15.76
N GLU A 236 4.53 14.48 -17.02
CA GLU A 236 3.65 14.49 -18.19
C GLU A 236 2.88 13.17 -18.40
N GLU A 237 3.43 12.04 -17.93
CA GLU A 237 2.75 10.74 -17.95
C GLU A 237 1.88 10.49 -16.71
N PHE A 238 2.26 11.07 -15.57
CA PHE A 238 1.64 10.84 -14.27
C PHE A 238 0.47 11.81 -14.01
N ILE A 239 0.83 13.09 -14.11
CA ILE A 239 0.14 14.37 -14.10
C ILE A 239 -0.89 14.65 -15.17
N GLU A 240 -0.41 15.45 -16.12
CA GLU A 240 -0.98 15.82 -17.38
C GLU A 240 0.19 16.29 -18.25
N GLY A 241 0.10 16.06 -19.56
CA GLY A 241 1.16 16.41 -20.49
C GLY A 241 0.59 16.85 -21.82
N ILE A 242 1.34 17.68 -22.54
CA ILE A 242 0.99 18.07 -23.89
C ILE A 242 1.34 16.92 -24.83
N LYS A 243 0.36 16.38 -25.56
CA LYS A 243 0.56 15.28 -26.51
C LYS A 243 0.09 15.69 -27.91
N PRO A 244 0.80 15.27 -28.97
CA PRO A 244 0.35 15.51 -30.33
C PRO A 244 -0.89 14.68 -30.62
N VAL A 245 -1.89 15.31 -31.23
CA VAL A 245 -3.08 14.68 -31.79
C VAL A 245 -3.01 14.89 -33.29
N ILE A 246 -3.05 13.78 -34.02
CA ILE A 246 -3.15 13.82 -35.47
C ILE A 246 -4.59 14.21 -35.77
N SER A 247 -4.80 15.43 -36.25
CA SER A 247 -6.09 15.80 -36.81
C SER A 247 -6.30 14.94 -38.04
N ASN A 248 -7.31 14.08 -38.01
CA ASN A 248 -8.00 13.76 -39.25
C ASN A 248 -8.72 15.05 -39.68
N GLU A 249 -8.87 15.28 -40.99
CA GLU A 249 -9.36 16.52 -41.62
C GLU A 249 -10.68 17.13 -41.06
N ASP A 250 -11.29 16.52 -40.03
CA ASP A 250 -12.57 16.88 -39.46
C ASP A 250 -12.48 17.65 -38.12
N ASP A 251 -11.37 17.63 -37.37
CA ASP A 251 -11.25 18.27 -36.04
C ASP A 251 -10.58 19.66 -36.06
N GLU A 252 -11.16 20.60 -36.82
CA GLU A 252 -10.82 22.02 -36.67
C GLU A 252 -11.25 22.55 -35.30
N SER A 253 -10.23 22.66 -34.44
CA SER A 253 -10.02 23.63 -33.37
C SER A 253 -10.53 25.06 -33.58
N GLU A 254 -11.83 25.39 -33.57
CA GLU A 254 -12.28 26.80 -33.65
C GLU A 254 -11.96 27.62 -32.37
N ASP A 255 -10.68 27.87 -32.10
CA ASP A 255 -10.24 29.04 -31.33
C ASP A 255 -10.04 30.20 -32.32
N GLU A 256 -11.15 30.82 -32.73
CA GLU A 256 -11.14 32.08 -33.49
C GLU A 256 -10.61 33.21 -32.59
N SER A 257 -9.28 33.39 -32.54
CA SER A 257 -8.75 34.75 -32.47
C SER A 257 -8.88 35.36 -33.86
N GLU A 258 -9.96 36.10 -34.09
CA GLU A 258 -10.11 36.98 -35.24
C GLU A 258 -8.88 37.88 -35.35
N ASN A 259 -7.95 37.54 -36.24
CA ASN A 259 -7.06 38.46 -36.95
C ASN A 259 -6.16 37.65 -37.89
N ASN A 260 -6.66 37.39 -39.10
CA ASN A 260 -5.88 37.50 -40.34
C ASN A 260 -6.78 37.15 -41.53
N LYS A 261 -7.46 38.17 -42.06
CA LYS A 261 -7.90 38.15 -43.46
C LYS A 261 -6.66 38.39 -44.31
N GLU A 262 -6.18 37.38 -45.01
CA GLU A 262 -5.58 37.61 -46.33
C GLU A 262 -5.54 36.33 -47.19
N SER A 263 -6.20 36.45 -48.35
CA SER A 263 -5.80 35.94 -49.66
C SER A 263 -5.60 34.44 -49.89
N LYS A 264 -6.55 33.90 -50.65
CA LYS A 264 -6.50 32.67 -51.44
C LYS A 264 -5.16 32.47 -52.16
N THR A 265 -4.54 31.33 -51.92
CA THR A 265 -3.78 30.55 -52.92
C THR A 265 -3.83 29.08 -52.52
N ASN A 266 -4.22 28.21 -53.46
CA ASN A 266 -4.24 26.75 -53.31
C ASN A 266 -2.86 26.21 -52.86
N ILE A 267 -2.76 25.77 -51.62
CA ILE A 267 -1.77 24.78 -51.17
C ILE A 267 -2.52 23.84 -50.22
N LYS A 268 -2.75 22.59 -50.65
CA LYS A 268 -3.08 21.49 -49.75
C LYS A 268 -1.83 21.26 -48.89
N ILE A 269 -1.87 21.64 -47.62
CA ILE A 269 -0.84 21.27 -46.64
C ILE A 269 -1.43 20.15 -45.80
N GLU A 270 -0.66 19.07 -45.73
CA GLU A 270 -0.93 17.80 -45.08
C GLU A 270 -1.12 17.97 -43.55
N ASN A 271 -2.15 17.31 -43.00
CA ASN A 271 -2.39 17.03 -41.57
C ASN A 271 -1.67 17.94 -40.55
N ASP A 272 -2.33 19.01 -40.11
CA ASP A 272 -1.82 19.85 -39.03
C ASP A 272 -1.73 19.06 -37.72
N VAL A 273 -0.51 18.94 -37.16
CA VAL A 273 -0.29 18.33 -35.85
C VAL A 273 -0.79 19.31 -34.77
N ARG A 274 -1.90 18.95 -34.11
CA ARG A 274 -2.42 19.69 -32.95
C ARG A 274 -1.79 19.16 -31.67
N TYR A 275 -1.71 20.00 -30.65
CA TYR A 275 -1.24 19.61 -29.33
C TYR A 275 -2.35 19.80 -28.31
N ASP A 276 -2.76 18.71 -27.66
CA ASP A 276 -3.77 18.74 -26.61
C ASP A 276 -3.14 18.39 -25.25
N VAL A 277 -3.66 18.98 -24.19
CA VAL A 277 -3.31 18.60 -22.82
C VAL A 277 -4.06 17.31 -22.50
N VAL A 278 -3.32 16.24 -22.22
CA VAL A 278 -3.86 14.91 -21.93
C VAL A 278 -3.57 14.56 -20.48
N ASP A 279 -4.60 14.10 -19.78
CA ASP A 279 -4.47 13.68 -18.39
C ASP A 279 -3.58 12.44 -18.26
N GLY A 280 -2.68 12.49 -17.29
CA GLY A 280 -1.83 11.39 -16.87
C GLY A 280 -2.58 10.34 -16.05
N ILE A 281 -1.90 9.25 -15.76
CA ILE A 281 -2.51 8.05 -15.17
C ILE A 281 -3.07 8.35 -13.76
N PHE A 282 -2.34 9.08 -12.92
CA PHE A 282 -2.78 9.38 -11.56
C PHE A 282 -3.91 10.39 -11.51
N LYS A 283 -3.90 11.41 -12.39
CA LYS A 283 -5.01 12.36 -12.51
C LYS A 283 -6.31 11.65 -12.90
N LYS A 284 -6.27 10.83 -13.95
CA LYS A 284 -7.42 9.99 -14.38
C LYS A 284 -7.93 9.09 -13.27
N PHE A 285 -7.02 8.46 -12.54
CA PHE A 285 -7.38 7.62 -11.40
C PHE A 285 -8.11 8.40 -10.29
N CYS A 286 -7.59 9.58 -9.93
CA CYS A 286 -8.22 10.47 -8.96
C CYS A 286 -9.57 11.04 -9.44
N ASP A 287 -9.73 11.30 -10.74
CA ASP A 287 -11.01 11.71 -11.32
C ASP A 287 -12.04 10.57 -11.24
N ASN A 288 -11.62 9.34 -11.54
CA ASN A 288 -12.46 8.16 -11.40
C ASN A 288 -12.89 7.91 -9.94
N ALA A 289 -11.97 8.06 -8.99
CA ALA A 289 -12.27 7.92 -7.56
C ALA A 289 -13.25 8.98 -7.03
N ARG A 290 -13.38 10.13 -7.71
CA ARG A 290 -14.33 11.21 -7.37
C ARG A 290 -15.71 11.05 -7.97
N LYS A 291 -15.86 10.24 -9.02
CA LYS A 291 -17.15 10.06 -9.70
C LYS A 291 -18.18 9.57 -8.69
N ALA A 292 -19.26 10.33 -8.53
CA ALA A 292 -20.35 10.00 -7.63
C ALA A 292 -21.00 8.66 -8.04
N ILE A 293 -21.47 7.91 -7.05
CA ILE A 293 -22.22 6.68 -7.26
C ILE A 293 -23.68 7.06 -7.51
N ILE A 294 -24.20 6.66 -8.67
CA ILE A 294 -25.60 6.89 -9.06
C ILE A 294 -26.33 5.57 -8.87
N GLU A 295 -27.19 5.49 -7.85
CA GLU A 295 -28.03 4.31 -7.59
C GLU A 295 -29.44 4.57 -8.13
N THR A 296 -30.01 3.63 -8.88
CA THR A 296 -31.40 3.67 -9.34
C THR A 296 -32.18 2.50 -8.74
N HIS A 297 -33.25 2.78 -7.99
CA HIS A 297 -34.04 1.72 -7.32
C HIS A 297 -34.99 0.94 -8.25
N ASP A 298 -34.99 1.23 -9.56
CA ASP A 298 -35.75 0.51 -10.59
C ASP A 298 -35.01 0.62 -11.94
N ASN A 299 -34.22 -0.40 -12.30
CA ASN A 299 -33.41 -0.55 -13.54
C ASN A 299 -32.27 0.47 -13.78
N ASP A 300 -31.14 -0.06 -14.26
CA ASP A 300 -29.92 0.65 -14.66
C ASP A 300 -30.17 1.49 -15.92
N ASP A 301 -30.75 2.68 -15.76
CA ASP A 301 -30.87 3.58 -16.91
C ASP A 301 -29.54 4.28 -17.19
N VAL A 302 -28.83 4.78 -16.16
CA VAL A 302 -27.58 5.54 -16.35
C VAL A 302 -26.37 4.66 -16.11
N SER A 303 -25.47 4.59 -17.11
CA SER A 303 -24.20 3.86 -16.96
C SER A 303 -23.26 4.58 -15.99
N PRO A 304 -22.51 3.86 -15.11
CA PRO A 304 -21.41 4.43 -14.34
C PRO A 304 -20.30 5.06 -15.21
N GLU A 305 -20.22 4.64 -16.48
CA GLU A 305 -19.28 5.15 -17.48
C GLU A 305 -19.96 6.08 -18.50
N ALA A 306 -21.17 6.55 -18.21
CA ALA A 306 -21.97 7.36 -19.12
C ALA A 306 -21.17 8.57 -19.64
N ILE A 307 -21.18 8.74 -20.96
CA ILE A 307 -20.66 9.93 -21.62
C ILE A 307 -21.82 10.91 -21.82
N ILE A 308 -21.53 12.21 -21.68
CA ILE A 308 -22.49 13.27 -21.99
C ILE A 308 -22.31 13.69 -23.45
N TRP A 309 -23.42 13.65 -24.18
CA TRP A 309 -23.51 14.03 -25.57
C TRP A 309 -24.45 15.20 -25.75
N LYS A 310 -24.01 16.22 -26.47
CA LYS A 310 -24.86 17.29 -26.96
C LYS A 310 -25.46 16.87 -28.29
N VAL A 311 -26.79 16.98 -28.41
CA VAL A 311 -27.53 16.71 -29.65
C VAL A 311 -28.39 17.92 -30.01
N THR A 312 -28.25 18.42 -31.23
CA THR A 312 -29.06 19.53 -31.74
C THR A 312 -30.35 18.99 -32.32
N VAL A 313 -31.48 19.36 -31.72
CA VAL A 313 -32.81 18.92 -32.14
C VAL A 313 -33.58 20.14 -32.65
N ARG A 314 -34.20 20.03 -33.82
CA ARG A 314 -34.94 21.16 -34.40
C ARG A 314 -36.22 21.42 -33.62
N ASN A 315 -36.58 22.69 -33.45
CA ASN A 315 -37.82 23.12 -32.78
C ASN A 315 -39.10 22.52 -33.39
N LYS A 316 -39.06 22.09 -34.67
CA LYS A 316 -40.19 21.43 -35.34
C LYS A 316 -40.47 20.03 -34.79
N VAL A 317 -39.45 19.31 -34.33
CA VAL A 317 -39.56 17.90 -33.90
C VAL A 317 -39.33 17.71 -32.40
N ILE A 318 -38.88 18.73 -31.67
CA ILE A 318 -38.59 18.60 -30.23
C ILE A 318 -39.81 18.19 -29.40
N LYS A 319 -41.00 18.67 -29.75
CA LYS A 319 -42.23 18.29 -29.04
C LYS A 319 -42.57 16.81 -29.26
N ASP A 320 -42.44 16.34 -30.50
CA ASP A 320 -42.58 14.92 -30.86
C ASP A 320 -41.57 14.05 -30.09
N CYS A 321 -40.31 14.48 -30.04
CA CYS A 321 -39.25 13.82 -29.30
C CYS A 321 -39.61 13.64 -27.81
N PHE A 322 -40.15 14.69 -27.16
CA PHE A 322 -40.60 14.65 -25.77
C PHE A 322 -41.80 13.73 -25.57
N ASP A 323 -42.81 13.82 -26.44
CA ASP A 323 -44.07 13.08 -26.30
C ASP A 323 -43.90 11.57 -26.57
N ASN A 324 -42.96 11.19 -27.43
CA ASN A 324 -42.78 9.81 -27.88
C ASN A 324 -41.51 9.11 -27.35
N SER A 325 -40.73 9.76 -26.46
CA SER A 325 -39.52 9.18 -25.83
C SER A 325 -38.40 8.80 -26.81
N HIS A 326 -38.09 9.69 -27.75
CA HIS A 326 -36.94 9.54 -28.65
C HIS A 326 -36.28 10.89 -28.96
N VAL A 327 -35.08 10.87 -29.50
CA VAL A 327 -34.34 12.04 -30.00
C VAL A 327 -34.12 11.87 -31.50
N ARG A 328 -34.34 12.93 -32.28
CA ARG A 328 -34.22 12.95 -33.75
C ARG A 328 -33.20 13.98 -34.21
N ILE A 329 -32.40 13.63 -35.22
CA ILE A 329 -31.43 14.53 -35.85
C ILE A 329 -31.73 14.70 -37.35
N ASP A 330 -31.37 15.87 -37.90
CA ASP A 330 -31.58 16.23 -39.32
C ASP A 330 -30.47 15.69 -40.24
N TRP A 331 -30.15 14.41 -40.08
CA TRP A 331 -29.18 13.65 -40.89
C TRP A 331 -29.79 12.30 -41.26
N ASN A 332 -29.35 11.71 -42.37
CA ASN A 332 -29.68 10.34 -42.72
C ASN A 332 -28.80 9.37 -41.93
N LEU A 333 -29.25 8.12 -41.78
CA LEU A 333 -28.57 7.11 -40.97
C LEU A 333 -27.14 6.82 -41.45
N ASP A 334 -26.92 6.90 -42.76
CA ASP A 334 -25.65 6.60 -43.43
C ASP A 334 -24.74 7.82 -43.61
N ASP A 335 -25.16 9.01 -43.15
CA ASP A 335 -24.34 10.23 -43.26
C ASP A 335 -23.18 10.17 -42.26
N ASN A 336 -21.98 10.64 -42.67
CA ASN A 336 -20.81 10.68 -41.79
C ASN A 336 -21.07 11.46 -40.49
N ASP A 337 -21.82 12.56 -40.57
CA ASP A 337 -22.21 13.38 -39.41
C ASP A 337 -23.20 12.68 -38.45
N ALA A 338 -23.81 11.56 -38.86
CA ALA A 338 -24.69 10.75 -38.03
C ALA A 338 -23.95 9.63 -37.29
N VAL A 339 -22.73 9.25 -37.69
CA VAL A 339 -21.97 8.12 -37.11
C VAL A 339 -21.85 8.22 -35.59
N GLY A 340 -21.50 9.41 -35.08
CA GLY A 340 -21.41 9.65 -33.64
C GLY A 340 -22.74 9.37 -32.92
N PHE A 341 -23.87 9.74 -33.53
CA PHE A 341 -25.19 9.51 -32.95
C PHE A 341 -25.66 8.06 -33.11
N VAL A 342 -25.36 7.41 -34.24
CA VAL A 342 -25.86 6.06 -34.55
C VAL A 342 -25.02 4.98 -33.88
N GLU A 343 -23.69 5.12 -33.88
CA GLU A 343 -22.75 4.07 -33.48
C GLU A 343 -21.95 4.38 -32.22
N GLU A 344 -21.59 5.64 -31.96
CA GLU A 344 -20.72 5.96 -30.81
C GLU A 344 -21.47 6.17 -29.49
N ILE A 345 -22.67 6.75 -29.54
CA ILE A 345 -23.55 6.86 -28.38
C ILE A 345 -23.96 5.45 -27.93
N LYS A 346 -23.80 5.14 -26.64
CA LYS A 346 -24.13 3.82 -26.09
C LYS A 346 -25.35 3.87 -25.19
N LYS A 347 -25.98 2.71 -24.99
CA LYS A 347 -27.01 2.56 -23.97
C LYS A 347 -26.46 3.00 -22.61
N GLY A 348 -27.24 3.84 -21.93
CA GLY A 348 -26.89 4.43 -20.63
C GLY A 348 -26.11 5.74 -20.69
N ASP A 349 -25.72 6.22 -21.88
CA ASP A 349 -25.18 7.57 -22.06
C ASP A 349 -26.25 8.64 -21.85
N ILE A 350 -25.80 9.87 -21.55
CA ILE A 350 -26.67 11.03 -21.36
C ILE A 350 -26.68 11.89 -22.61
N ILE A 351 -27.87 12.21 -23.10
CA ILE A 351 -28.09 13.21 -24.15
C ILE A 351 -28.62 14.49 -23.53
N ILE A 352 -27.95 15.61 -23.78
CA ILE A 352 -28.49 16.97 -23.60
C ILE A 352 -28.92 17.52 -24.95
N THR A 353 -30.17 17.95 -25.07
CA THR A 353 -30.69 18.51 -26.33
C THR A 353 -30.59 20.02 -26.36
N THR A 354 -30.27 20.59 -27.52
CA THR A 354 -30.27 22.05 -27.74
C THR A 354 -30.98 22.45 -29.01
N ASP A 355 -31.42 23.70 -29.07
CA ASP A 355 -32.05 24.34 -30.22
C ASP A 355 -31.04 25.18 -31.03
N LYS A 356 -29.85 24.64 -31.26
CA LYS A 356 -28.65 25.34 -31.78
C LYS A 356 -28.02 26.32 -30.79
N SER A 357 -28.62 26.54 -29.62
CA SER A 357 -27.95 27.22 -28.54
C SER A 357 -26.65 26.51 -28.17
N ARG A 358 -25.60 27.32 -27.94
CA ARG A 358 -24.28 26.86 -27.48
C ARG A 358 -24.10 26.96 -25.97
N THR A 359 -25.14 27.41 -25.27
CA THR A 359 -25.07 27.72 -23.83
C THR A 359 -26.30 27.27 -23.08
N ARG A 360 -27.37 26.92 -23.79
CA ARG A 360 -28.66 26.53 -23.21
C ARG A 360 -29.09 25.17 -23.72
N ILE A 361 -29.72 24.41 -22.84
CA ILE A 361 -30.28 23.08 -23.13
C ILE A 361 -31.79 23.11 -22.93
N ASN A 362 -32.50 22.25 -23.67
CA ASN A 362 -33.96 22.13 -23.61
C ASN A 362 -34.48 20.75 -23.18
N GLY A 363 -33.59 19.77 -23.04
CA GLY A 363 -33.92 18.44 -22.56
C GLY A 363 -32.70 17.66 -22.09
N ILE A 364 -32.92 16.73 -21.18
CA ILE A 364 -31.94 15.81 -20.62
C ILE A 364 -32.54 14.41 -20.69
N ALA A 365 -31.84 13.48 -21.32
CA ALA A 365 -32.32 12.13 -21.60
C ALA A 365 -31.22 11.10 -21.36
N VAL A 366 -31.63 9.88 -21.05
CA VAL A 366 -30.76 8.71 -20.99
C VAL A 366 -31.05 7.80 -22.17
N VAL A 367 -30.02 7.31 -22.83
CA VAL A 367 -30.15 6.45 -24.01
C VAL A 367 -30.52 5.04 -23.57
N ILE A 368 -31.57 4.45 -24.17
CA ILE A 368 -32.06 3.12 -23.79
C ILE A 368 -31.81 2.04 -24.85
N ASP A 369 -31.39 2.42 -26.05
CA ASP A 369 -31.09 1.51 -27.15
C ASP A 369 -29.58 1.38 -27.45
N GLU A 370 -29.21 0.28 -28.11
CA GLU A 370 -27.82 -0.01 -28.48
C GLU A 370 -27.37 0.79 -29.70
N LYS A 371 -28.27 1.04 -30.66
CA LYS A 371 -27.98 1.73 -31.93
C LYS A 371 -29.14 2.62 -32.38
N GLY A 372 -28.80 3.68 -33.13
CA GLY A 372 -29.78 4.54 -33.80
C GLY A 372 -30.47 3.82 -34.97
N TYR A 373 -31.66 4.30 -35.34
CA TYR A 373 -32.49 3.74 -36.42
C TYR A 373 -33.23 4.82 -37.20
N THR A 374 -33.76 4.46 -38.37
CA THR A 374 -34.56 5.34 -39.23
C THR A 374 -36.04 5.24 -38.87
N LEU A 375 -36.70 6.39 -38.70
CA LEU A 375 -38.13 6.48 -38.45
C LEU A 375 -38.90 6.61 -39.78
N ASP A 376 -39.47 5.49 -40.25
CA ASP A 376 -40.04 5.31 -41.60
C ASP A 376 -41.26 6.18 -41.95
N LYS A 377 -41.85 6.91 -40.98
CA LYS A 377 -43.09 7.68 -41.16
C LYS A 377 -42.87 9.17 -41.47
N GLU A 378 -41.63 9.62 -41.48
CA GLU A 378 -41.28 11.04 -41.49
C GLU A 378 -40.46 11.40 -42.74
N GLU A 379 -40.72 12.56 -43.34
CA GLU A 379 -39.98 13.00 -44.54
C GLU A 379 -38.61 13.62 -44.22
N ARG A 380 -38.36 14.03 -42.96
CA ARG A 380 -37.10 14.62 -42.46
C ARG A 380 -36.90 14.31 -40.98
N ASP A 381 -35.69 14.57 -40.46
CA ASP A 381 -35.28 14.22 -39.10
C ASP A 381 -35.51 12.72 -38.79
N THR A 382 -35.20 11.83 -39.74
CA THR A 382 -35.58 10.42 -39.65
C THR A 382 -34.65 9.61 -38.75
N THR A 383 -33.38 10.00 -38.61
CA THR A 383 -32.42 9.32 -37.74
C THR A 383 -32.75 9.56 -36.28
N THR A 384 -33.02 8.47 -35.57
CA THR A 384 -33.70 8.46 -34.27
C THR A 384 -32.98 7.56 -33.26
N ARG A 385 -33.03 7.95 -31.99
CA ARG A 385 -32.69 7.09 -30.83
C ARG A 385 -33.76 7.15 -29.76
N ASN A 386 -34.08 6.00 -29.20
CA ASN A 386 -34.97 5.89 -28.05
C ASN A 386 -34.25 6.37 -26.79
N VAL A 387 -34.97 7.17 -25.99
CA VAL A 387 -34.44 7.72 -24.75
C VAL A 387 -35.47 7.67 -23.64
N LYS A 388 -35.01 7.62 -22.41
CA LYS A 388 -35.81 7.94 -21.24
C LYS A 388 -35.52 9.38 -20.83
N TRP A 389 -36.53 10.25 -20.91
CA TRP A 389 -36.37 11.65 -20.52
C TRP A 389 -36.24 11.79 -19.00
N LEU A 390 -35.17 12.47 -18.56
CA LEU A 390 -35.00 12.90 -17.18
C LEU A 390 -35.66 14.27 -16.96
N ALA A 391 -35.45 15.19 -17.90
CA ALA A 391 -36.09 16.51 -17.91
C ALA A 391 -36.43 16.91 -19.34
N THR A 392 -37.62 17.49 -19.53
CA THR A 392 -38.10 18.00 -20.82
C THR A 392 -38.58 19.43 -20.66
N ASN A 393 -38.65 20.18 -21.78
CA ASN A 393 -39.15 21.55 -21.82
C ASN A 393 -38.48 22.49 -20.80
N ILE A 394 -37.17 22.30 -20.60
CA ILE A 394 -36.35 23.16 -19.75
C ILE A 394 -35.71 24.28 -20.57
N ASP A 395 -35.14 25.27 -19.90
CA ASP A 395 -34.37 26.33 -20.56
C ASP A 395 -33.21 26.77 -19.66
N GLU A 396 -32.19 25.92 -19.58
CA GLU A 396 -31.12 26.05 -18.59
C GLU A 396 -29.82 26.49 -19.21
N ASN A 397 -29.18 27.49 -18.62
CA ASN A 397 -27.83 27.88 -18.99
C ASN A 397 -26.83 26.94 -18.30
N ILE A 398 -26.03 26.26 -19.11
CA ILE A 398 -25.07 25.23 -18.67
C ILE A 398 -23.62 25.72 -18.70
N LYS A 399 -23.35 27.01 -18.97
CA LYS A 399 -21.97 27.53 -19.03
C LYS A 399 -21.19 27.20 -17.76
N SER A 400 -21.76 27.45 -16.60
CA SER A 400 -21.12 27.16 -15.31
C SER A 400 -20.82 25.66 -15.13
N ILE A 401 -21.77 24.79 -15.50
CA ILE A 401 -21.62 23.32 -15.46
C ILE A 401 -20.57 22.84 -16.49
N ASN A 402 -20.39 23.57 -17.59
CA ASN A 402 -19.43 23.27 -18.65
C ASN A 402 -18.09 24.01 -18.48
N LYS A 403 -17.70 24.39 -17.25
CA LYS A 403 -16.47 25.15 -16.95
C LYS A 403 -16.32 26.45 -17.77
N GLU A 404 -17.41 27.20 -17.89
CA GLU A 404 -17.53 28.44 -18.68
C GLU A 404 -17.31 28.30 -20.20
N LYS A 405 -17.17 27.07 -20.71
CA LYS A 405 -17.01 26.81 -22.15
C LYS A 405 -18.36 26.76 -22.86
N MET A 406 -18.37 27.17 -24.13
CA MET A 406 -19.52 26.99 -25.01
C MET A 406 -19.58 25.56 -25.56
N LEU A 407 -20.78 25.06 -25.85
CA LEU A 407 -20.97 23.80 -26.56
C LEU A 407 -20.48 23.90 -28.01
N GLN A 408 -20.10 22.75 -28.57
CA GLN A 408 -19.71 22.64 -29.97
C GLN A 408 -20.88 22.95 -30.92
N ARG A 409 -20.56 23.49 -32.09
CA ARG A 409 -21.55 23.82 -33.14
C ARG A 409 -22.12 22.56 -33.81
N ARG A 410 -21.34 21.48 -33.87
CA ARG A 410 -21.75 20.19 -34.46
C ARG A 410 -23.09 19.70 -33.93
N THR A 411 -23.84 19.00 -34.79
CA THR A 411 -25.16 18.47 -34.43
C THR A 411 -25.05 17.54 -33.22
N VAL A 412 -24.05 16.66 -33.26
CA VAL A 412 -23.76 15.65 -32.24
C VAL A 412 -22.32 15.87 -31.78
N ALA A 413 -22.09 15.95 -30.48
CA ALA A 413 -20.77 16.25 -29.92
C ALA A 413 -20.62 15.70 -28.50
N ARG A 414 -19.45 15.17 -28.15
CA ARG A 414 -19.12 14.83 -26.76
C ARG A 414 -18.93 16.11 -25.94
N VAL A 415 -19.31 16.05 -24.67
CA VAL A 415 -19.17 17.16 -23.73
C VAL A 415 -18.33 16.73 -22.52
N PRO A 416 -17.00 16.61 -22.70
CA PRO A 416 -16.12 16.01 -21.68
C PRO A 416 -15.93 16.89 -20.44
N ASN A 417 -16.24 18.18 -20.50
CA ASN A 417 -16.02 19.10 -19.37
C ASN A 417 -17.14 19.03 -18.32
N MET A 418 -18.26 18.35 -18.59
CA MET A 418 -19.38 18.21 -17.66
C MET A 418 -19.32 16.87 -16.93
N LYS A 419 -19.76 16.86 -15.68
CA LYS A 419 -19.94 15.63 -14.92
C LYS A 419 -21.39 15.14 -15.03
N VAL A 420 -21.56 13.83 -15.12
CA VAL A 420 -22.87 13.18 -15.16
C VAL A 420 -23.70 13.54 -13.92
N GLU A 421 -23.07 13.55 -12.74
CA GLU A 421 -23.74 13.92 -11.49
C GLU A 421 -24.37 15.32 -11.51
N ASP A 422 -23.71 16.30 -12.14
CA ASP A 422 -24.20 17.68 -12.18
C ASP A 422 -25.38 17.81 -13.12
N ILE A 423 -25.37 17.07 -14.24
CA ILE A 423 -26.51 17.00 -15.16
C ILE A 423 -27.70 16.28 -14.54
N ILE A 424 -27.47 15.20 -13.78
CA ILE A 424 -28.57 14.53 -13.07
C ILE A 424 -29.12 15.40 -11.94
N LYS A 425 -28.27 16.14 -11.20
CA LYS A 425 -28.73 17.14 -10.21
C LYS A 425 -29.61 18.19 -10.88
N LEU A 426 -29.18 18.75 -12.01
CA LEU A 426 -29.97 19.70 -12.79
C LEU A 426 -31.32 19.10 -13.22
N ALA A 427 -31.32 17.84 -13.69
CA ALA A 427 -32.56 17.16 -14.06
C ALA A 427 -33.50 16.97 -12.86
N LYS A 428 -32.98 16.59 -11.69
CA LYS A 428 -33.75 16.43 -10.44
C LYS A 428 -34.37 17.74 -9.97
N GLU A 429 -33.66 18.86 -10.09
CA GLU A 429 -34.21 20.18 -9.74
C GLU A 429 -35.45 20.53 -10.58
N LYS A 430 -35.48 20.09 -11.85
CA LYS A 430 -36.56 20.38 -12.80
C LYS A 430 -37.67 19.33 -12.78
N ASN A 431 -37.37 18.10 -12.37
CA ASN A 431 -38.33 17.00 -12.30
C ASN A 431 -38.18 16.16 -11.00
N PRO A 432 -38.39 16.76 -9.82
CA PRO A 432 -38.05 16.12 -8.54
C PRO A 432 -38.90 14.88 -8.25
N THR A 433 -40.17 14.88 -8.63
CA THR A 433 -41.13 13.79 -8.34
C THR A 433 -40.84 12.53 -9.15
N ALA A 434 -40.43 12.66 -10.42
CA ALA A 434 -40.14 11.52 -11.27
C ALA A 434 -38.74 10.92 -11.01
N LEU A 435 -37.81 11.73 -10.51
CA LEU A 435 -36.42 11.37 -10.29
C LEU A 435 -36.06 11.14 -8.81
N SER A 436 -37.07 11.09 -7.92
CA SER A 436 -36.89 10.82 -6.49
C SER A 436 -36.29 9.45 -6.19
N LYS A 437 -36.31 8.53 -7.17
CA LYS A 437 -35.77 7.16 -7.08
C LYS A 437 -34.29 7.04 -7.46
N ILE A 438 -33.70 8.11 -7.98
CA ILE A 438 -32.27 8.15 -8.27
C ILE A 438 -31.60 8.71 -7.03
N ASP A 439 -30.61 8.03 -6.47
CA ASP A 439 -29.78 8.53 -5.38
C ASP A 439 -28.38 8.87 -5.92
N ILE A 440 -27.90 10.07 -5.62
CA ILE A 440 -26.51 10.47 -5.96
C ILE A 440 -25.76 10.48 -4.65
N LYS A 441 -24.85 9.52 -4.48
CA LYS A 441 -24.02 9.39 -3.28
C LYS A 441 -22.60 9.79 -3.60
N GLU A 442 -21.98 10.48 -2.65
CA GLU A 442 -20.54 10.69 -2.66
C GLU A 442 -19.83 9.34 -2.69
N ASN A 443 -18.86 9.19 -3.59
CA ASN A 443 -18.07 7.97 -3.67
C ASN A 443 -17.07 7.92 -2.52
N LYS A 444 -17.35 7.04 -1.56
CA LYS A 444 -16.47 6.76 -0.42
C LYS A 444 -15.81 5.40 -0.53
N GLU A 445 -16.01 4.70 -1.65
CA GLU A 445 -15.36 3.43 -1.88
C GLU A 445 -13.85 3.65 -2.03
N PRO A 446 -13.01 2.80 -1.44
CA PRO A 446 -11.56 2.92 -1.54
C PRO A 446 -11.04 2.57 -2.94
N TYR A 447 -10.03 3.33 -3.37
CA TYR A 447 -9.28 3.18 -4.62
C TYR A 447 -7.80 3.07 -4.28
N VAL A 448 -7.08 2.10 -4.85
CA VAL A 448 -5.65 1.87 -4.52
C VAL A 448 -4.76 2.09 -5.74
N PHE A 449 -3.81 3.00 -5.62
CA PHE A 449 -2.82 3.32 -6.62
C PHE A 449 -1.46 2.74 -6.22
N ILE A 450 -0.95 1.79 -6.99
CA ILE A 450 0.29 1.07 -6.70
C ILE A 450 1.43 1.61 -7.56
N ILE A 451 2.54 1.97 -6.91
CA ILE A 451 3.77 2.45 -7.53
C ILE A 451 4.90 1.49 -7.19
N ASP A 452 5.19 0.59 -8.12
CA ASP A 452 6.32 -0.33 -7.98
C ASP A 452 7.64 0.38 -8.29
N GLU A 453 8.70 -0.01 -7.59
CA GLU A 453 10.04 0.60 -7.73
C GLU A 453 10.02 2.13 -7.61
N ILE A 454 9.29 2.66 -6.63
CA ILE A 454 9.02 4.09 -6.48
C ILE A 454 10.29 4.94 -6.45
N ASN A 455 11.39 4.39 -5.95
CA ASN A 455 12.66 5.08 -5.87
C ASN A 455 13.35 5.22 -7.24
N ARG A 456 13.08 4.37 -8.24
CA ARG A 456 13.74 4.41 -9.58
C ARG A 456 13.39 5.64 -10.41
N GLY A 457 12.32 6.37 -10.05
CA GLY A 457 11.94 7.64 -10.66
C GLY A 457 12.39 8.85 -9.83
N ASN A 458 12.52 10.02 -10.46
CA ASN A 458 12.66 11.27 -9.71
C ASN A 458 11.29 11.67 -9.15
N ILE A 459 10.96 11.16 -7.96
CA ILE A 459 9.62 11.30 -7.37
C ILE A 459 9.22 12.76 -7.20
N SER A 460 10.13 13.65 -6.79
CA SER A 460 9.84 15.09 -6.66
C SER A 460 9.45 15.72 -7.99
N LYS A 461 10.09 15.32 -9.10
CA LYS A 461 9.72 15.77 -10.45
C LYS A 461 8.40 15.15 -10.92
N ILE A 462 8.18 13.87 -10.65
CA ILE A 462 6.98 13.14 -11.09
C ILE A 462 5.72 13.65 -10.39
N PHE A 463 5.77 13.79 -9.06
CA PHE A 463 4.63 14.28 -8.28
C PHE A 463 4.43 15.79 -8.41
N GLY A 464 5.48 16.57 -8.68
CA GLY A 464 5.40 18.02 -8.83
C GLY A 464 4.69 18.67 -7.64
N GLU A 465 3.63 19.41 -7.92
CA GLU A 465 2.80 20.10 -6.93
C GLU A 465 1.97 19.14 -6.05
N LEU A 466 1.75 17.90 -6.50
CA LEU A 466 0.94 16.93 -5.77
C LEU A 466 1.60 16.37 -4.53
N ILE A 467 2.92 16.58 -4.37
CA ILE A 467 3.63 16.12 -3.18
C ILE A 467 2.94 16.62 -1.91
N THR A 468 2.40 17.84 -1.91
CA THR A 468 1.66 18.36 -0.75
C THR A 468 0.24 17.78 -0.67
N LEU A 469 -0.41 17.55 -1.81
CA LEU A 469 -1.82 17.13 -1.88
C LEU A 469 -2.04 15.67 -1.46
N ILE A 470 -1.01 14.82 -1.52
CA ILE A 470 -1.12 13.44 -1.06
C ILE A 470 -1.20 13.31 0.47
N GLU A 471 -0.86 14.35 1.23
CA GLU A 471 -0.98 14.37 2.69
C GLU A 471 -2.41 14.14 3.16
N THR A 472 -2.60 13.29 4.18
CA THR A 472 -3.93 12.89 4.66
C THR A 472 -4.82 14.08 5.01
N THR A 473 -4.29 15.15 5.62
CA THR A 473 -5.10 16.32 6.03
C THR A 473 -5.43 17.27 4.89
N LYS A 474 -4.72 17.19 3.76
CA LYS A 474 -4.85 18.12 2.61
C LYS A 474 -5.83 17.63 1.54
N ARG A 475 -6.32 16.40 1.67
CA ARG A 475 -7.23 15.75 0.72
C ARG A 475 -8.64 16.30 0.77
N ALA A 476 -9.42 16.00 -0.27
CA ALA A 476 -10.81 16.41 -0.39
C ALA A 476 -11.63 15.96 0.84
N GLY A 477 -12.44 16.87 1.40
CA GLY A 477 -13.33 16.58 2.53
C GLY A 477 -12.67 16.65 3.92
N LYS A 478 -11.40 17.04 4.01
CA LYS A 478 -10.70 17.27 5.29
C LYS A 478 -10.74 18.75 5.70
N GLU A 479 -10.46 19.04 6.97
CA GLU A 479 -10.47 20.40 7.51
C GLU A 479 -9.40 21.29 6.85
N GLU A 480 -8.19 20.75 6.64
CA GLU A 480 -7.09 21.47 5.98
C GLU A 480 -7.01 21.19 4.47
N CYS A 481 -8.13 20.90 3.84
CA CYS A 481 -8.24 20.60 2.41
C CYS A 481 -7.62 21.70 1.54
N ILE A 482 -6.77 21.32 0.58
CA ILE A 482 -6.11 22.24 -0.36
C ILE A 482 -6.27 21.69 -1.79
N SER A 483 -6.51 22.59 -2.75
CA SER A 483 -6.38 22.31 -4.18
C SER A 483 -5.18 23.06 -4.77
N THR A 484 -4.70 22.61 -5.93
CA THR A 484 -3.67 23.30 -6.70
C THR A 484 -4.10 23.50 -8.15
N LYS A 485 -3.70 24.60 -8.75
CA LYS A 485 -3.92 24.88 -10.17
C LYS A 485 -2.84 24.23 -11.01
N LEU A 486 -3.21 23.28 -11.87
CA LEU A 486 -2.26 22.53 -12.69
C LEU A 486 -1.59 23.43 -13.76
N PRO A 487 -0.30 23.21 -14.07
CA PRO A 487 0.47 24.08 -14.94
C PRO A 487 0.05 24.04 -16.41
N TYR A 488 -0.43 22.91 -16.95
CA TYR A 488 -0.77 22.79 -18.37
C TYR A 488 -2.24 23.14 -18.61
N SER A 489 -3.17 22.43 -17.96
CA SER A 489 -4.62 22.59 -18.15
C SER A 489 -5.17 23.85 -17.48
N LYS A 490 -4.46 24.41 -16.49
CA LYS A 490 -4.93 25.52 -15.63
C LYS A 490 -6.18 25.16 -14.82
N GLU A 491 -6.49 23.87 -14.67
CA GLU A 491 -7.61 23.40 -13.86
C GLU A 491 -7.19 23.21 -12.40
N GLU A 492 -8.15 23.38 -11.48
CA GLU A 492 -7.95 23.03 -10.06
C GLU A 492 -7.98 21.51 -9.89
N PHE A 493 -6.98 20.99 -9.18
CA PHE A 493 -6.83 19.58 -8.88
C PHE A 493 -6.69 19.34 -7.38
N ILE A 494 -7.30 18.26 -6.91
CA ILE A 494 -7.24 17.81 -5.53
C ILE A 494 -7.24 16.28 -5.48
N VAL A 495 -6.48 15.73 -4.52
CA VAL A 495 -6.45 14.29 -4.27
C VAL A 495 -7.65 13.87 -3.40
N PRO A 496 -8.42 12.86 -3.81
CA PRO A 496 -9.57 12.37 -3.05
C PRO A 496 -9.16 11.63 -1.77
N ASP A 497 -9.96 11.71 -0.70
CA ASP A 497 -9.65 10.99 0.55
C ASP A 497 -9.76 9.47 0.42
N ASN A 498 -10.57 8.98 -0.51
CA ASN A 498 -10.76 7.56 -0.76
C ASN A 498 -9.66 6.91 -1.62
N VAL A 499 -8.66 7.68 -2.09
CA VAL A 499 -7.48 7.14 -2.77
C VAL A 499 -6.44 6.66 -1.76
N TYR A 500 -5.79 5.53 -1.99
CA TYR A 500 -4.68 5.01 -1.20
C TYR A 500 -3.48 4.84 -2.13
N ILE A 501 -2.29 5.18 -1.68
CA ILE A 501 -1.06 5.05 -2.47
C ILE A 501 -0.16 4.02 -1.80
N ILE A 502 0.19 2.96 -2.51
CA ILE A 502 1.11 1.92 -2.04
C ILE A 502 2.34 1.92 -2.93
N GLY A 503 3.50 2.24 -2.37
CA GLY A 503 4.78 2.13 -3.04
C GLY A 503 5.52 0.85 -2.67
N THR A 504 6.34 0.33 -3.58
CA THR A 504 7.39 -0.64 -3.25
C THR A 504 8.77 -0.04 -3.51
N MET A 505 9.74 -0.39 -2.68
CA MET A 505 11.11 0.12 -2.80
C MET A 505 12.12 -1.00 -2.53
N ASN A 506 12.99 -1.26 -3.50
CA ASN A 506 14.18 -2.08 -3.27
C ASN A 506 15.29 -1.21 -2.69
N THR A 507 15.85 -1.64 -1.56
CA THR A 507 16.90 -0.89 -0.86
C THR A 507 18.32 -1.28 -1.27
N ALA A 508 18.50 -2.44 -1.91
CA ALA A 508 19.80 -2.88 -2.43
C ALA A 508 20.30 -1.99 -3.59
N ASP A 509 19.41 -1.33 -4.32
CA ASP A 509 19.78 -0.50 -5.47
C ASP A 509 20.43 0.82 -5.04
N ARG A 510 21.76 0.82 -4.91
CA ARG A 510 22.58 2.01 -4.55
C ARG A 510 22.64 3.08 -5.64
N SER A 511 22.24 2.76 -6.88
CA SER A 511 22.23 3.67 -8.03
C SER A 511 21.05 4.65 -8.04
N ILE A 512 20.17 4.55 -7.03
CA ILE A 512 18.92 5.28 -6.96
C ILE A 512 19.04 6.48 -6.01
N ALA A 513 18.44 7.61 -6.39
CA ALA A 513 18.41 8.82 -5.57
C ALA A 513 17.81 8.53 -4.19
N LEU A 514 18.50 8.96 -3.13
CA LEU A 514 17.94 8.96 -1.77
C LEU A 514 16.60 9.70 -1.80
N MET A 515 15.56 9.03 -1.31
CA MET A 515 14.22 9.59 -1.33
C MET A 515 14.16 10.87 -0.51
N ASP A 516 13.58 11.92 -1.10
CA ASP A 516 13.52 13.26 -0.50
C ASP A 516 12.83 13.21 0.89
N THR A 517 13.39 13.96 1.83
CA THR A 517 12.80 14.20 3.17
C THR A 517 11.35 14.65 3.11
N ALA A 518 10.98 15.39 2.06
CA ALA A 518 9.61 15.82 1.80
C ALA A 518 8.66 14.63 1.58
N LEU A 519 9.08 13.60 0.84
CA LEU A 519 8.28 12.40 0.60
C LEU A 519 8.23 11.51 1.83
N ARG A 520 9.36 11.40 2.55
CA ARG A 520 9.44 10.59 3.76
C ARG A 520 8.43 10.97 4.84
N ARG A 521 8.03 12.25 4.91
CA ARG A 521 7.03 12.73 5.87
C ARG A 521 5.59 12.38 5.47
N ARG A 522 5.37 11.96 4.23
CA ARG A 522 4.04 11.81 3.61
C ARG A 522 3.65 10.37 3.33
N PHE A 523 4.62 9.47 3.41
CA PHE A 523 4.45 8.03 3.36
C PHE A 523 4.82 7.42 4.71
N LYS A 524 4.09 6.39 5.11
CA LYS A 524 4.51 5.46 6.16
C LYS A 524 5.42 4.41 5.55
N PHE A 525 6.46 4.01 6.27
CA PHE A 525 7.46 3.06 5.80
C PHE A 525 7.29 1.76 6.54
N GLU A 526 6.88 0.71 5.82
CA GLU A 526 6.75 -0.63 6.35
C GLU A 526 7.93 -1.48 5.83
N GLU A 527 8.83 -1.86 6.74
CA GLU A 527 10.03 -2.62 6.40
C GLU A 527 9.71 -4.10 6.19
N MET A 528 10.24 -4.67 5.10
CA MET A 528 10.06 -6.06 4.72
C MET A 528 11.42 -6.75 4.60
N LEU A 529 11.85 -7.35 5.71
CA LEU A 529 13.07 -8.16 5.79
C LEU A 529 12.81 -9.63 5.38
N PRO A 530 13.88 -10.41 5.11
CA PRO A 530 13.74 -11.84 4.88
C PRO A 530 13.07 -12.57 6.06
N ASN A 531 11.85 -13.08 5.83
CA ASN A 531 11.18 -13.98 6.77
C ASN A 531 11.63 -15.43 6.59
N TYR A 532 12.46 -15.93 7.51
CA TYR A 532 12.97 -17.31 7.49
C TYR A 532 11.93 -18.35 7.92
N ASP A 533 10.90 -17.95 8.69
CA ASP A 533 9.87 -18.87 9.19
C ASP A 533 9.04 -19.48 8.05
N LEU A 534 8.92 -18.78 6.92
CA LEU A 534 8.29 -19.29 5.71
C LEU A 534 9.03 -20.49 5.09
N LEU A 535 10.30 -20.68 5.46
CA LEU A 535 11.18 -21.73 4.95
C LEU A 535 11.54 -22.78 6.01
N LYS A 536 11.07 -22.62 7.27
CA LYS A 536 11.48 -23.47 8.40
C LYS A 536 11.15 -24.95 8.21
N ASP A 537 10.06 -25.24 7.51
CA ASP A 537 9.57 -26.60 7.26
C ASP A 537 10.08 -27.18 5.93
N ILE A 538 10.89 -26.41 5.18
CA ILE A 538 11.44 -26.85 3.89
C ILE A 538 12.81 -27.48 4.12
N PHE A 539 12.90 -28.76 3.81
CA PHE A 539 14.14 -29.52 3.85
C PHE A 539 14.46 -30.13 2.50
N VAL A 540 15.72 -30.07 2.11
CA VAL A 540 16.27 -30.80 0.95
C VAL A 540 17.08 -31.97 1.49
N GLU A 541 16.79 -33.17 0.99
CA GLU A 541 17.47 -34.40 1.40
C GLU A 541 18.09 -35.09 0.17
N ASP A 542 19.34 -35.50 0.31
CA ASP A 542 20.03 -36.36 -0.65
C ASP A 542 20.99 -37.28 0.11
N LYS A 543 21.08 -38.55 -0.31
CA LYS A 543 21.98 -39.57 0.28
C LYS A 543 21.95 -39.63 1.83
N GLY A 544 20.77 -39.47 2.43
CA GLY A 544 20.57 -39.51 3.89
C GLY A 544 21.04 -38.27 4.65
N VAL A 545 21.43 -37.20 3.94
CA VAL A 545 21.79 -35.91 4.52
C VAL A 545 20.66 -34.93 4.28
N LYS A 546 20.19 -34.29 5.35
CA LYS A 546 19.07 -33.35 5.33
C LYS A 546 19.54 -31.94 5.67
N VAL A 547 19.12 -30.96 4.87
CA VAL A 547 19.46 -29.53 5.03
C VAL A 547 18.18 -28.72 5.20
N ASN A 548 18.13 -27.90 6.26
CA ASN A 548 17.04 -26.95 6.47
C ASN A 548 17.31 -25.66 5.70
N ILE A 549 16.41 -25.29 4.80
CA ILE A 549 16.60 -24.14 3.91
C ILE A 549 16.47 -22.80 4.65
N GLY A 550 15.56 -22.71 5.62
CA GLY A 550 15.42 -21.51 6.46
C GLY A 550 16.69 -21.21 7.26
N VAL A 551 17.27 -22.23 7.92
CA VAL A 551 18.53 -22.08 8.68
C VAL A 551 19.69 -21.71 7.75
N MET A 552 19.82 -22.37 6.61
CA MET A 552 20.86 -22.07 5.63
C MET A 552 20.78 -20.63 5.13
N LEU A 553 19.58 -20.17 4.73
CA LEU A 553 19.38 -18.79 4.28
C LEU A 553 19.68 -17.78 5.40
N LYS A 554 19.26 -18.07 6.63
CA LYS A 554 19.59 -17.24 7.80
C LYS A 554 21.11 -17.09 7.97
N THR A 555 21.85 -18.21 7.90
CA THR A 555 23.32 -18.18 8.02
C THR A 555 23.99 -17.37 6.90
N ILE A 556 23.49 -17.51 5.66
CA ILE A 556 23.98 -16.73 4.51
C ILE A 556 23.74 -15.24 4.75
N ASN A 557 22.52 -14.87 5.13
CA ASN A 557 22.14 -13.47 5.34
C ASN A 557 22.89 -12.82 6.51
N GLU A 558 23.11 -13.52 7.62
CA GLU A 558 23.95 -13.03 8.72
C GLU A 558 25.36 -12.68 8.24
N ARG A 559 25.97 -13.55 7.41
CA ARG A 559 27.31 -13.29 6.85
C ARG A 559 27.31 -12.13 5.86
N ILE A 560 26.26 -11.99 5.03
CA ILE A 560 26.11 -10.84 4.13
C ILE A 560 26.00 -9.56 4.94
N GLU A 561 25.20 -9.54 6.01
CA GLU A 561 25.02 -8.36 6.85
C GLU A 561 26.34 -7.89 7.49
N TYR A 562 27.18 -8.82 7.94
CA TYR A 562 28.51 -8.49 8.47
C TYR A 562 29.53 -8.02 7.43
N LEU A 563 29.47 -8.58 6.21
CA LEU A 563 30.46 -8.29 5.16
C LEU A 563 30.04 -7.16 4.22
N TYR A 564 28.76 -6.80 4.22
CA TYR A 564 28.17 -5.82 3.33
C TYR A 564 27.23 -4.89 4.10
N ASP A 565 25.93 -5.20 4.15
CA ASP A 565 24.92 -4.50 4.95
C ASP A 565 23.62 -5.33 5.00
N ARG A 566 22.65 -4.88 5.80
CA ARG A 566 21.33 -5.52 5.95
C ARG A 566 20.44 -5.42 4.71
N GLU A 567 20.67 -4.42 3.84
CA GLU A 567 19.83 -4.12 2.67
C GLU A 567 20.11 -5.07 1.50
N HIS A 568 21.24 -5.77 1.53
CA HIS A 568 21.66 -6.76 0.53
C HIS A 568 21.41 -8.21 0.98
N THR A 569 20.58 -8.41 2.01
CA THR A 569 20.21 -9.77 2.40
C THR A 569 19.31 -10.43 1.34
N ILE A 570 19.42 -11.75 1.18
CA ILE A 570 18.66 -12.51 0.18
C ILE A 570 17.27 -12.81 0.73
N GLY A 571 16.23 -12.39 0.01
CA GLY A 571 14.85 -12.64 0.37
C GLY A 571 14.42 -14.11 0.24
N HIS A 572 13.46 -14.52 1.08
CA HIS A 572 12.95 -15.89 1.13
C HIS A 572 12.24 -16.35 -0.15
N ALA A 573 11.73 -15.43 -0.97
CA ALA A 573 11.04 -15.77 -2.22
C ALA A 573 11.91 -16.57 -3.19
N VAL A 574 13.24 -16.39 -3.13
CA VAL A 574 14.23 -17.14 -3.92
C VAL A 574 14.11 -18.66 -3.69
N PHE A 575 13.67 -19.08 -2.51
CA PHE A 575 13.62 -20.48 -2.10
C PHE A 575 12.20 -21.05 -2.00
N LEU A 576 11.15 -20.23 -2.13
CA LEU A 576 9.76 -20.69 -1.97
C LEU A 576 9.35 -21.76 -2.99
N GLU A 577 9.97 -21.79 -4.18
CA GLU A 577 9.72 -22.83 -5.18
C GLU A 577 10.11 -24.26 -4.70
N LEU A 578 10.93 -24.37 -3.66
CA LEU A 578 11.24 -25.66 -3.04
C LEU A 578 10.05 -26.22 -2.24
N LYS A 579 9.03 -25.41 -1.93
CA LYS A 579 7.82 -25.89 -1.24
C LYS A 579 7.05 -26.92 -2.07
N GLU A 580 7.07 -26.77 -3.40
CA GLU A 580 6.44 -27.71 -4.33
C GLU A 580 7.38 -28.85 -4.71
N ASN A 581 8.68 -28.58 -4.82
CA ASN A 581 9.67 -29.56 -5.23
C ASN A 581 11.02 -29.36 -4.53
N ASN A 582 11.21 -30.02 -3.39
CA ASN A 582 12.35 -29.86 -2.49
C ASN A 582 13.54 -30.79 -2.79
N ASN A 583 13.89 -31.00 -4.06
CA ASN A 583 15.01 -31.87 -4.44
C ASN A 583 16.34 -31.11 -4.66
N ILE A 584 17.46 -31.85 -4.65
CA ILE A 584 18.80 -31.30 -4.82
C ILE A 584 19.02 -30.62 -6.18
N ASN A 585 18.41 -31.11 -7.28
CA ASN A 585 18.56 -30.49 -8.60
C ASN A 585 17.88 -29.12 -8.65
N LYS A 586 16.78 -28.93 -7.91
CA LYS A 586 16.11 -27.64 -7.80
C LYS A 586 16.95 -26.65 -6.99
N LEU A 587 17.50 -27.11 -5.86
CA LEU A 587 18.44 -26.32 -5.05
C LEU A 587 19.70 -25.92 -5.82
N GLU A 588 20.29 -26.86 -6.58
CA GLU A 588 21.40 -26.60 -7.51
C GLU A 588 21.06 -25.44 -8.45
N ASN A 589 19.89 -25.50 -9.09
CA ASN A 589 19.46 -24.47 -10.04
C ASN A 589 19.26 -23.11 -9.37
N ILE A 590 18.67 -23.07 -8.16
CA ILE A 590 18.51 -21.83 -7.39
C ILE A 590 19.86 -21.20 -7.12
N PHE A 591 20.82 -21.97 -6.64
CA PHE A 591 22.15 -21.45 -6.34
C PHE A 591 22.89 -21.00 -7.60
N LYS A 592 22.90 -21.84 -8.63
CA LYS A 592 23.61 -21.58 -9.89
C LYS A 592 23.07 -20.36 -10.64
N LYS A 593 21.76 -20.14 -10.63
CA LYS A 593 21.11 -19.12 -11.46
C LYS A 593 20.66 -17.87 -10.69
N SER A 594 20.53 -17.95 -9.38
CA SER A 594 20.03 -16.84 -8.56
C SER A 594 21.03 -16.43 -7.48
N VAL A 595 21.44 -17.35 -6.59
CA VAL A 595 22.28 -16.99 -5.43
C VAL A 595 23.69 -16.58 -5.84
N ILE A 596 24.39 -17.37 -6.66
CA ILE A 596 25.76 -17.06 -7.05
C ILE A 596 25.85 -15.78 -7.88
N PRO A 597 25.02 -15.58 -8.94
CA PRO A 597 25.02 -14.31 -9.67
C PRO A 597 24.75 -13.09 -8.77
N LEU A 598 23.80 -13.22 -7.83
CA LEU A 598 23.49 -12.14 -6.89
C LEU A 598 24.67 -11.81 -5.96
N LEU A 599 25.35 -12.83 -5.43
CA LEU A 599 26.56 -12.63 -4.62
C LEU A 599 27.72 -12.04 -5.43
N GLN A 600 27.85 -12.40 -6.70
CA GLN A 600 28.83 -11.79 -7.60
C GLN A 600 28.55 -10.31 -7.86
N GLU A 601 27.28 -9.92 -7.90
CA GLU A 601 26.88 -8.50 -7.99
C GLU A 601 27.16 -7.74 -6.70
N TYR A 602 26.83 -8.33 -5.54
CA TYR A 602 27.04 -7.69 -4.23
C TYR A 602 28.52 -7.53 -3.89
N PHE A 603 29.31 -8.58 -4.11
CA PHE A 603 30.74 -8.62 -3.86
C PHE A 603 31.52 -8.52 -5.17
N TYR A 604 31.29 -7.42 -5.90
CA TYR A 604 31.93 -7.15 -7.19
C TYR A 604 33.46 -7.35 -7.10
N GLU A 605 33.98 -8.28 -7.91
CA GLU A 605 35.38 -8.70 -7.97
C GLU A 605 36.00 -9.31 -6.68
N ASP A 606 35.23 -9.50 -5.62
CA ASP A 606 35.70 -10.03 -4.32
C ASP A 606 35.14 -11.42 -4.02
N TYR A 607 35.67 -12.42 -4.72
CA TYR A 607 35.28 -13.83 -4.56
C TYR A 607 35.66 -14.41 -3.20
N GLU A 608 36.62 -13.84 -2.47
CA GLU A 608 36.96 -14.32 -1.13
C GLU A 608 35.82 -14.02 -0.15
N LYS A 609 35.19 -12.84 -0.24
CA LYS A 609 33.97 -12.57 0.53
C LYS A 609 32.84 -13.52 0.17
N ILE A 610 32.63 -13.84 -1.12
CA ILE A 610 31.63 -14.82 -1.55
C ILE A 610 31.91 -16.19 -0.90
N ARG A 611 33.18 -16.63 -0.90
CA ARG A 611 33.59 -17.87 -0.24
C ARG A 611 33.28 -17.85 1.26
N ILE A 612 33.55 -16.74 1.94
CA ILE A 612 33.24 -16.60 3.38
C ILE A 612 31.73 -16.65 3.62
N VAL A 613 30.92 -15.96 2.80
CA VAL A 613 29.44 -16.02 2.87
C VAL A 613 28.94 -17.46 2.73
N LEU A 614 29.49 -18.20 1.75
CA LEU A 614 29.15 -19.60 1.53
C LEU A 614 29.83 -20.57 2.52
N GLY A 615 30.73 -20.09 3.37
CA GLY A 615 31.51 -20.89 4.32
C GLY A 615 32.54 -21.81 3.65
N ASP A 616 32.89 -21.57 2.39
CA ASP A 616 33.83 -22.40 1.62
C ASP A 616 35.23 -22.40 2.22
N ASN A 617 35.61 -21.35 2.97
CA ASN A 617 36.88 -21.27 3.69
C ASN A 617 37.04 -22.34 4.79
N ALA A 618 35.94 -22.94 5.25
CA ALA A 618 35.94 -23.98 6.28
C ALA A 618 35.51 -25.37 5.75
N LYS A 619 35.29 -25.50 4.44
CA LYS A 619 34.88 -26.75 3.78
C LYS A 619 36.06 -27.50 3.19
N ASN A 620 35.91 -28.81 3.06
CA ASN A 620 36.80 -29.63 2.25
C ASN A 620 36.72 -29.19 0.77
N GLU A 621 37.79 -29.40 0.01
CA GLU A 621 37.88 -28.95 -1.40
C GLU A 621 36.73 -29.47 -2.28
N ASP A 622 36.26 -30.70 -2.04
CA ASP A 622 35.16 -31.37 -2.74
C ASP A 622 33.75 -30.89 -2.32
N GLU A 623 33.67 -29.98 -1.35
CA GLU A 623 32.44 -29.37 -0.85
C GLU A 623 32.39 -27.85 -1.11
N GLN A 624 33.47 -27.24 -1.62
CA GLN A 624 33.53 -25.80 -1.88
C GLN A 624 32.75 -25.45 -3.15
N PHE A 625 31.84 -24.48 -3.07
CA PHE A 625 31.19 -23.94 -4.27
C PHE A 625 32.19 -23.15 -5.11
N ILE A 626 33.11 -22.45 -4.46
CA ILE A 626 34.16 -21.65 -5.10
C ILE A 626 35.51 -22.02 -4.47
N SER A 627 36.41 -22.57 -5.29
CA SER A 627 37.79 -22.84 -4.90
C SER A 627 38.67 -21.62 -5.13
N ALA A 628 39.62 -21.40 -4.22
CA ALA A 628 40.68 -20.42 -4.39
C ALA A 628 42.00 -21.16 -4.67
N VAL A 629 42.57 -20.91 -5.84
CA VAL A 629 43.78 -21.59 -6.32
C VAL A 629 44.89 -20.56 -6.50
N SER A 630 46.06 -20.81 -5.93
CA SER A 630 47.22 -19.94 -6.14
C SER A 630 47.57 -19.85 -7.62
N ILE A 631 47.91 -18.65 -8.09
CA ILE A 631 48.37 -18.44 -9.47
C ILE A 631 49.86 -18.79 -9.52
N PRO A 632 50.30 -19.77 -10.33
CA PRO A 632 51.72 -20.04 -10.51
C PRO A 632 52.45 -18.85 -11.11
N GLU A 633 53.70 -18.62 -10.69
CA GLU A 633 54.53 -17.50 -11.16
C GLU A 633 54.87 -17.62 -12.66
N ASP A 634 54.77 -18.81 -13.26
CA ASP A 634 55.12 -19.13 -14.64
C ASP A 634 53.93 -19.15 -15.61
N VAL A 635 52.75 -18.65 -15.21
CA VAL A 635 51.54 -18.62 -16.07
C VAL A 635 51.70 -17.72 -17.29
N PHE A 636 52.52 -16.67 -17.19
CA PHE A 636 52.70 -15.68 -18.27
C PHE A 636 54.09 -15.82 -18.92
N GLU A 637 54.11 -15.95 -20.25
CA GLU A 637 55.35 -15.98 -21.01
C GLU A 637 55.91 -14.54 -21.20
N GLY A 638 57.18 -14.31 -20.84
CA GLY A 638 57.88 -13.03 -21.02
C GLY A 638 57.99 -12.17 -19.75
N ASN A 639 58.61 -11.00 -19.87
CA ASN A 639 58.71 -10.05 -18.74
C ASN A 639 57.43 -9.20 -18.68
N ILE A 640 56.62 -9.42 -17.63
CA ILE A 640 55.27 -8.87 -17.48
C ILE A 640 55.27 -7.42 -16.95
N GLY A 641 56.44 -6.82 -16.71
CA GLY A 641 56.54 -5.45 -16.16
C GLY A 641 55.96 -5.34 -14.74
N ASP A 642 55.63 -4.12 -14.32
CA ASP A 642 55.04 -3.82 -12.99
C ASP A 642 53.51 -3.98 -13.00
N ILE A 643 53.00 -5.14 -13.40
CA ILE A 643 51.56 -5.46 -13.33
C ILE A 643 51.27 -6.16 -12.00
N ASP A 644 50.32 -5.63 -11.24
CA ASP A 644 49.83 -6.25 -10.01
C ASP A 644 48.93 -7.45 -10.34
N ILE A 645 49.47 -8.66 -10.16
CA ILE A 645 48.77 -9.91 -10.43
C ILE A 645 48.16 -10.41 -9.10
N PRO A 646 46.85 -10.72 -9.05
CA PRO A 646 46.24 -11.28 -7.85
C PRO A 646 46.96 -12.55 -7.39
N GLU A 647 47.05 -12.79 -6.07
CA GLU A 647 47.70 -14.00 -5.55
C GLU A 647 46.91 -15.30 -5.89
N LYS A 648 45.59 -15.17 -6.09
CA LYS A 648 44.66 -16.29 -6.23
C LYS A 648 43.73 -16.08 -7.42
N LYS A 649 43.42 -17.18 -8.12
CA LYS A 649 42.28 -17.28 -9.03
C LYS A 649 41.14 -18.05 -8.36
N TYR A 650 39.91 -17.68 -8.70
CA TYR A 650 38.72 -18.31 -8.14
C TYR A 650 37.98 -19.12 -9.22
N ILE A 651 37.55 -20.33 -8.86
CA ILE A 651 36.88 -21.26 -9.79
C ILE A 651 35.56 -21.71 -9.17
N ILE A 652 34.46 -21.53 -9.90
CA ILE A 652 33.14 -22.02 -9.50
C ILE A 652 33.02 -23.51 -9.84
N ASN A 653 32.81 -24.34 -8.83
CA ASN A 653 32.73 -25.80 -8.95
C ASN A 653 31.28 -26.26 -9.17
N TYR A 654 30.82 -26.22 -10.42
CA TYR A 654 29.41 -26.56 -10.74
C TYR A 654 28.98 -27.97 -10.30
N ASN A 655 29.89 -28.94 -10.22
CA ASN A 655 29.57 -30.28 -9.73
C ASN A 655 29.18 -30.29 -8.23
N ASN A 656 29.73 -29.37 -7.44
CA ASN A 656 29.51 -29.32 -6.00
C ASN A 656 28.12 -28.78 -5.63
N PHE A 657 27.41 -28.16 -6.58
CA PHE A 657 26.01 -27.76 -6.38
C PHE A 657 25.06 -28.96 -6.30
N LYS A 658 25.48 -30.15 -6.76
CA LYS A 658 24.76 -31.41 -6.53
C LYS A 658 25.19 -32.12 -5.24
N ASN A 659 26.18 -31.60 -4.54
CA ASN A 659 26.66 -32.18 -3.28
C ASN A 659 25.91 -31.55 -2.11
N ILE A 660 24.97 -32.30 -1.51
CA ILE A 660 24.20 -31.83 -0.36
C ILE A 660 25.06 -31.42 0.85
N MET A 661 26.26 -32.00 1.00
CA MET A 661 27.19 -31.63 2.07
C MET A 661 27.71 -30.20 1.93
N ALA A 662 27.87 -29.71 0.70
CA ALA A 662 28.27 -28.32 0.44
C ALA A 662 27.29 -27.31 1.06
N TYR A 663 26.00 -27.64 1.07
CA TYR A 663 24.94 -26.84 1.69
C TYR A 663 24.86 -27.05 3.21
N LYS A 664 24.94 -28.29 3.69
CA LYS A 664 24.92 -28.60 5.13
C LYS A 664 26.01 -27.85 5.89
N ASN A 665 27.20 -27.75 5.30
CA ASN A 665 28.33 -27.07 5.92
C ASN A 665 28.21 -25.54 5.89
N ILE A 666 27.24 -24.96 5.17
CA ILE A 666 26.85 -23.56 5.34
C ILE A 666 26.25 -23.38 6.74
N SER A 667 25.28 -24.22 7.10
CA SER A 667 24.47 -24.15 8.34
C SER A 667 25.13 -24.71 9.60
N LYS A 668 26.34 -25.28 9.51
CA LYS A 668 27.01 -26.01 10.61
C LYS A 668 27.22 -25.20 11.89
N LYS A 669 27.23 -23.85 11.83
CA LYS A 669 27.45 -23.00 13.00
C LYS A 669 26.21 -22.85 13.90
N LEU A 670 25.02 -23.22 13.41
CA LEU A 670 23.72 -23.04 14.10
C LEU A 670 23.06 -24.37 14.48
N SER A 671 23.68 -25.52 14.20
CA SER A 671 23.12 -26.85 14.54
C SER A 671 23.55 -27.37 15.93
N ASP A 672 24.40 -26.62 16.62
CA ASP A 672 24.93 -26.96 17.96
C ASP A 672 24.25 -26.14 19.09
N GLU A 673 23.27 -25.29 18.73
CA GLU A 673 22.30 -24.61 19.62
C GLU A 673 20.89 -25.12 19.31
#